data_AF-A0A158AVN7-F1
#
_entry.id   AF-A0A158AVN7-F1
#
_cell.length_a   1.000
_cell.length_b   1.000
_cell.length_c   1.000
_cell.angle_alpha   90.00
_cell.angle_beta   90.00
_cell.angle_gamma   90.00
#
_symmetry.space_group_name_H-M   'P 1'
#
loop_
_entity.id
_entity.type
_entity.pdbx_description
1 polymer ?
#
loop_
_entity_poly.entity_id
_entity_poly.type
_entity_poly.pdbx_seq_one_letter_code
_entity_poly.pdbx_strand_id
1 'polypeptide(L)'
;MSVKIKPITGTEPVWGDVKPTQSQLDLINRSPTFVAQLQAANERVAAGTLQPMAINPDLPADGRYIYDKNQLEFAPDVTQQSDGSFVNLLAHEVGHVANQPSDFAFKDKYIDTANPRDPAGYHNNGMWSLLNETGGEYNGWKIGNEINGSLQAAGKPGIEPDTSSPETFDAFEAASKNRPAGLTDAQNDSRIIHAGMGASMVNDRHFTDGTYDYDGRQFSGLAPIEPGRPVSASFQSDPNTGDITSSTENWKSGDVSTQNYQDGRLQSVQTVDPSGKPLQSSSYTYNPDGSYGMTVKDGAGQTLQQSDFNADKSGVERGFNADGSQLESQFNAQNRTTRMTQYDANGRETQKDYFDPNEARNTNQVVTHPDGSRTLYSFNDLHKVGLQNDYDAQGNRTGMSAYDPDTGRMNLNVRYNADGSRVADTIDENGAGTRVSTDANGNRSPEQAMSYTPAQLQAFKGQGDTAAGVAPPQPVGANNALGGQKNYSDPATNRVTNQVVTEPDGSRTLNSYNDQNTLGSRVQFDPNGNRVSARYFDPVTEAPNKNIDYQPDGSRSVTTPDNENLSMKTQSYNAKNQMTQAQNVSPMGIQTTHYDPETGAITAQNTTDPGGGHTIESRNAQGNVGAINSYDATGKPTSSTSYDPSDGSGTLTHVTYNPDGSRAVDKATGTQHTSYTVGSDGQEQGRQTGALSPGNAATFADWKKYATQTPDEGGAQTQATQPAPAQQPQDTSASGDNSQQTAAAPTNASDQQVAAEPPAVNTDSDTQPSAPADDAAPAADAEQATSDTAGA
;
A
#
# COMPACT_ATOMS: atom_id res chain seq x y z
N MET A 1 33.89 3.53 44.93
CA MET A 1 32.99 4.10 45.97
C MET A 1 31.58 3.93 45.44
N SER A 2 30.71 3.14 46.09
CA SER A 2 29.31 3.01 45.65
C SER A 2 28.58 4.31 45.93
N VAL A 3 28.28 5.07 44.87
CA VAL A 3 27.29 6.15 44.96
C VAL A 3 25.97 5.47 45.31
N LYS A 4 25.40 5.80 46.47
CA LYS A 4 24.05 5.32 46.83
C LYS A 4 23.07 6.02 45.90
N ILE A 5 22.52 5.26 44.95
CA ILE A 5 21.45 5.74 44.06
C ILE A 5 20.26 6.14 44.95
N LYS A 6 19.76 7.37 44.78
CA LYS A 6 18.64 7.88 45.58
C LYS A 6 17.34 7.15 45.16
N PRO A 7 16.43 6.79 46.06
CA PRO A 7 15.14 6.22 45.66
C PRO A 7 14.28 7.24 44.88
N ILE A 8 13.48 6.76 43.95
CA ILE A 8 12.42 7.52 43.26
C ILE A 8 11.22 7.68 44.21
N THR A 9 10.66 8.89 44.30
CA THR A 9 9.60 9.23 45.27
C THR A 9 8.25 9.57 44.66
N GLY A 10 8.13 9.62 43.33
CA GLY A 10 6.88 10.03 42.66
C GLY A 10 6.69 11.54 42.59
N THR A 11 7.68 12.31 43.06
CA THR A 11 7.64 13.78 43.12
C THR A 11 8.63 14.44 42.16
N GLU A 12 9.43 13.63 41.47
CA GLU A 12 10.33 14.06 40.42
C GLU A 12 9.56 14.79 39.30
N PRO A 13 10.06 15.92 38.78
CA PRO A 13 9.47 16.61 37.63
C PRO A 13 9.20 15.73 36.41
N VAL A 14 9.98 14.65 36.22
CA VAL A 14 9.80 13.71 35.10
C VAL A 14 8.39 13.14 35.01
N TRP A 15 7.72 12.97 36.15
CA TRP A 15 6.40 12.35 36.23
C TRP A 15 5.29 13.14 35.52
N GLY A 16 5.44 14.46 35.38
CA GLY A 16 4.43 15.30 34.72
C GLY A 16 3.00 14.97 35.16
N ASP A 17 2.16 14.51 34.23
CA ASP A 17 0.77 14.11 34.49
C ASP A 17 0.61 12.67 35.02
N VAL A 18 1.61 11.82 34.84
CA VAL A 18 1.60 10.43 35.30
C VAL A 18 1.84 10.38 36.81
N LYS A 19 0.91 9.78 37.56
CA LYS A 19 0.97 9.71 39.03
C LYS A 19 1.08 8.27 39.51
N PRO A 20 2.29 7.72 39.71
CA PRO A 20 2.45 6.34 40.17
C PRO A 20 1.96 6.18 41.62
N THR A 21 1.39 5.02 41.92
CA THR A 21 1.00 4.62 43.27
C THR A 21 2.23 4.28 44.12
N GLN A 22 2.07 4.21 45.44
CA GLN A 22 3.17 3.80 46.32
C GLN A 22 3.64 2.38 46.04
N SER A 23 2.73 1.45 45.70
CA SER A 23 3.11 0.07 45.38
C SER A 23 3.87 -0.05 44.05
N GLN A 24 3.52 0.78 43.06
CA GLN A 24 4.31 0.93 41.82
C GLN A 24 5.70 1.50 42.11
N LEU A 25 5.80 2.55 42.94
CA LEU A 25 7.09 3.12 43.37
C LEU A 25 7.95 2.11 44.13
N ASP A 26 7.34 1.26 44.96
CA ASP A 26 8.04 0.21 45.71
C ASP A 26 8.62 -0.87 44.77
N LEU A 27 7.97 -1.15 43.63
CA LEU A 27 8.50 -2.04 42.59
C LEU A 27 9.62 -1.36 41.81
N ILE A 28 9.43 -0.11 41.35
CA ILE A 28 10.45 0.67 40.63
C ILE A 28 11.75 0.71 41.43
N ASN A 29 11.66 1.01 42.73
CA ASN A 29 12.83 1.13 43.62
C ASN A 29 13.56 -0.21 43.91
N ARG A 30 13.08 -1.34 43.39
CA ARG A 30 13.78 -2.64 43.49
C ARG A 30 14.78 -2.87 42.37
N SER A 31 14.70 -2.13 41.26
CA SER A 31 15.66 -2.18 40.16
C SER A 31 16.60 -0.98 40.23
N PRO A 32 17.91 -1.19 40.55
CA PRO A 32 18.90 -0.11 40.50
C PRO A 32 19.01 0.50 39.10
N THR A 33 18.84 -0.31 38.05
CA THR A 33 18.86 0.15 36.65
C THR A 33 17.71 1.11 36.39
N PHE A 34 16.49 0.75 36.78
CA PHE A 34 15.32 1.59 36.53
C PHE A 34 15.38 2.92 37.29
N VAL A 35 15.82 2.88 38.56
CA VAL A 35 16.01 4.10 39.37
C VAL A 35 17.03 5.04 38.73
N ALA A 36 18.15 4.51 38.21
CA ALA A 36 19.16 5.32 37.54
C ALA A 36 18.63 5.95 36.24
N GLN A 37 17.86 5.19 35.44
CA GLN A 37 17.27 5.69 34.19
C GLN A 37 16.22 6.78 34.45
N LEU A 38 15.34 6.62 35.43
CA LEU A 38 14.36 7.65 35.81
C LEU A 38 15.03 8.90 36.36
N GLN A 39 16.15 8.77 37.08
CA GLN A 39 16.95 9.93 37.50
C GLN A 39 17.58 10.67 36.32
N ALA A 40 18.16 9.95 35.37
CA ALA A 40 18.71 10.54 34.16
C ALA A 40 17.61 11.25 33.34
N ALA A 41 16.44 10.63 33.18
CA ALA A 41 15.29 11.26 32.53
C ALA A 41 14.84 12.52 33.28
N ASN A 42 14.81 12.49 34.62
CA ASN A 42 14.51 13.66 35.43
C ASN A 42 15.53 14.79 35.29
N GLU A 43 16.83 14.48 35.20
CA GLU A 43 17.88 15.46 34.92
C GLU A 43 17.69 16.09 33.53
N ARG A 44 17.30 15.30 32.53
CA ARG A 44 16.98 15.79 31.19
C ARG A 44 15.76 16.73 31.17
N VAL A 45 14.74 16.43 31.98
CA VAL A 45 13.58 17.33 32.18
C VAL A 45 14.00 18.63 32.84
N ALA A 46 14.83 18.57 33.89
CA ALA A 46 15.36 19.76 34.54
C ALA A 46 16.22 20.62 33.59
N ALA A 47 16.91 19.99 32.64
CA ALA A 47 17.69 20.66 31.60
C ALA A 47 16.86 21.15 30.39
N GLY A 48 15.56 20.82 30.30
CA GLY A 48 14.70 21.15 29.16
C GLY A 48 14.98 20.36 27.88
N THR A 49 15.69 19.23 27.99
CA THR A 49 16.04 18.32 26.86
C THR A 49 15.12 17.09 26.77
N LEU A 50 14.16 17.00 27.70
CA LEU A 50 13.06 16.05 27.73
C LEU A 50 11.85 16.78 28.32
N GLN A 51 10.66 16.55 27.81
CA GLN A 51 9.42 17.06 28.43
C GLN A 51 8.98 16.12 29.56
N PRO A 52 8.30 16.63 30.60
CA PRO A 52 7.62 15.78 31.57
C PRO A 52 6.64 14.81 30.89
N MET A 53 6.46 13.61 31.48
CA MET A 53 5.50 12.61 30.99
C MET A 53 4.08 13.20 30.92
N ALA A 54 3.33 12.88 29.88
CA ALA A 54 1.97 13.38 29.68
C ALA A 54 0.95 12.26 29.53
N ILE A 55 -0.30 12.57 29.85
CA ILE A 55 -1.45 11.72 29.53
C ILE A 55 -2.05 12.19 28.22
N ASN A 56 -2.16 11.29 27.23
CA ASN A 56 -2.78 11.56 25.94
C ASN A 56 -4.10 10.78 25.83
N PRO A 57 -5.26 11.46 25.73
CA PRO A 57 -6.57 10.81 25.65
C PRO A 57 -6.81 10.02 24.36
N ASP A 58 -6.00 10.27 23.33
CA ASP A 58 -6.14 9.64 22.01
C ASP A 58 -5.29 8.37 21.87
N LEU A 59 -4.46 8.03 22.86
CA LEU A 59 -3.69 6.79 22.86
C LEU A 59 -4.60 5.61 23.28
N PRO A 60 -4.54 4.45 22.57
CA PRO A 60 -5.04 3.19 23.12
C PRO A 60 -4.24 2.86 24.40
N ALA A 61 -4.76 1.99 25.28
CA ALA A 61 -4.25 1.67 26.64
C ALA A 61 -2.76 1.24 26.73
N ASP A 62 -1.86 2.14 26.36
CA ASP A 62 -0.48 1.92 25.94
C ASP A 62 0.38 3.17 26.22
N GLY A 63 1.69 3.06 25.96
CA GLY A 63 2.67 4.13 26.04
C GLY A 63 3.28 4.45 24.68
N ARG A 64 3.88 5.63 24.54
CA ARG A 64 4.69 5.97 23.38
C ARG A 64 5.72 7.05 23.70
N TYR A 65 6.94 6.89 23.19
CA TYR A 65 7.90 7.96 23.08
C TYR A 65 7.75 8.75 21.77
N ILE A 66 7.52 10.06 21.88
CA ILE A 66 7.43 10.99 20.74
C ILE A 66 8.78 11.70 20.58
N TYR A 67 9.60 11.22 19.64
CA TYR A 67 10.94 11.76 19.36
C TYR A 67 10.93 13.27 19.09
N ASP A 68 10.01 13.78 18.27
CA ASP A 68 9.94 15.21 17.91
C ASP A 68 9.61 16.13 19.09
N LYS A 69 8.79 15.64 20.02
CA LYS A 69 8.43 16.37 21.25
C LYS A 69 9.44 16.15 22.36
N ASN A 70 10.31 15.14 22.23
CA ASN A 70 11.09 14.57 23.32
C ASN A 70 10.21 14.31 24.55
N GLN A 71 9.09 13.62 24.37
CA GLN A 71 8.09 13.42 25.42
C GLN A 71 7.60 11.96 25.46
N LEU A 72 7.45 11.44 26.67
CA LEU A 72 6.72 10.20 26.93
C LEU A 72 5.24 10.51 27.12
N GLU A 73 4.39 9.86 26.33
CA GLU A 73 2.94 9.96 26.41
C GLU A 73 2.35 8.61 26.80
N PHE A 74 1.31 8.61 27.64
CA PHE A 74 0.62 7.40 28.08
C PHE A 74 -0.90 7.57 28.01
N ALA A 75 -1.60 6.45 27.86
CA ALA A 75 -3.05 6.42 27.90
C ALA A 75 -3.63 6.85 29.26
N PRO A 76 -4.89 7.34 29.31
CA PRO A 76 -5.50 7.86 30.55
C PRO A 76 -5.63 6.85 31.69
N ASP A 77 -5.71 5.57 31.36
CA ASP A 77 -5.89 4.46 32.31
C ASP A 77 -4.57 3.78 32.71
N VAL A 78 -3.42 4.29 32.25
CA VAL A 78 -2.10 3.66 32.49
C VAL A 78 -1.82 3.39 33.97
N THR A 79 -2.21 4.32 34.85
CA THR A 79 -2.00 4.19 36.31
C THR A 79 -3.00 3.27 37.00
N GLN A 80 -4.08 2.90 36.30
CA GLN A 80 -5.11 1.97 36.77
C GLN A 80 -4.79 0.51 36.41
N GLN A 81 -3.77 0.29 35.57
CA GLN A 81 -3.24 -1.04 35.28
C GLN A 81 -2.67 -1.70 36.54
N SER A 82 -2.46 -3.02 36.49
CA SER A 82 -1.78 -3.73 37.58
C SER A 82 -0.40 -3.12 37.84
N ASP A 83 0.09 -3.17 39.08
CA ASP A 83 1.39 -2.61 39.43
C ASP A 83 2.52 -3.18 38.54
N GLY A 84 2.46 -4.47 38.21
CA GLY A 84 3.42 -5.12 37.30
C GLY A 84 3.31 -4.61 35.87
N SER A 85 2.08 -4.51 35.33
CA SER A 85 1.83 -4.00 33.98
C SER A 85 2.29 -2.56 33.81
N PHE A 86 1.95 -1.68 34.76
CA PHE A 86 2.40 -0.29 34.75
C PHE A 86 3.92 -0.17 34.78
N VAL A 87 4.59 -0.90 35.68
CA VAL A 87 6.04 -0.86 35.83
C VAL A 87 6.74 -1.41 34.59
N ASN A 88 6.19 -2.45 33.97
CA ASN A 88 6.74 -3.01 32.73
C ASN A 88 6.61 -2.04 31.55
N LEU A 89 5.42 -1.47 31.33
CA LEU A 89 5.18 -0.50 30.28
C LEU A 89 6.07 0.74 30.48
N LEU A 90 6.13 1.29 31.70
CA LEU A 90 7.00 2.41 32.00
C LEU A 90 8.48 2.07 31.76
N ALA A 91 8.92 0.85 32.10
CA ALA A 91 10.28 0.41 31.86
C ALA A 91 10.59 0.29 30.36
N HIS A 92 9.66 -0.22 29.56
CA HIS A 92 9.77 -0.24 28.09
C HIS A 92 9.94 1.19 27.55
N GLU A 93 9.02 2.08 27.90
CA GLU A 93 9.00 3.47 27.41
C GLU A 93 10.21 4.29 27.85
N VAL A 94 10.65 4.14 29.12
CA VAL A 94 11.89 4.77 29.60
C VAL A 94 13.11 4.17 28.90
N GLY A 95 13.02 2.95 28.38
CA GLY A 95 14.01 2.33 27.52
C GLY A 95 14.30 3.17 26.27
N HIS A 96 13.26 3.65 25.58
CA HIS A 96 13.41 4.57 24.44
C HIS A 96 14.16 5.84 24.82
N VAL A 97 13.89 6.41 26.00
CA VAL A 97 14.60 7.61 26.49
C VAL A 97 16.07 7.30 26.85
N ALA A 98 16.33 6.13 27.41
CA ALA A 98 17.67 5.69 27.82
C ALA A 98 18.55 5.35 26.60
N ASN A 99 17.96 4.75 25.57
CA ASN A 99 18.63 4.31 24.35
C ASN A 99 18.69 5.42 23.27
N GLN A 100 17.94 6.50 23.42
CA GLN A 100 17.88 7.58 22.43
C GLN A 100 19.26 8.03 21.85
N PRO A 101 20.34 8.21 22.65
CA PRO A 101 21.64 8.56 22.08
C PRO A 101 22.22 7.48 21.16
N SER A 102 22.06 6.20 21.48
CA SER A 102 22.49 5.09 20.61
C SER A 102 21.59 4.97 19.39
N ASP A 103 20.29 5.21 19.53
CA ASP A 103 19.32 5.10 18.45
C ASP A 103 19.55 6.19 17.39
N PHE A 104 19.85 7.42 17.82
CA PHE A 104 20.27 8.49 16.91
C PHE A 104 21.64 8.23 16.30
N ALA A 105 22.61 7.70 17.06
CA ALA A 105 23.90 7.33 16.49
C ALA A 105 23.76 6.22 15.42
N PHE A 106 22.81 5.30 15.62
CA PHE A 106 22.46 4.29 14.63
C PHE A 106 21.82 4.94 13.40
N LYS A 107 20.82 5.80 13.58
CA LYS A 107 20.16 6.53 12.48
C LYS A 107 21.16 7.35 11.67
N ASP A 108 22.02 8.13 12.32
CA ASP A 108 23.05 8.95 11.68
C ASP A 108 23.97 8.10 10.81
N LYS A 109 24.28 6.88 11.27
CA LYS A 109 25.23 5.98 10.61
C LYS A 109 24.61 5.17 9.47
N TYR A 110 23.47 4.52 9.71
CA TYR A 110 22.84 3.59 8.76
C TYR A 110 21.82 4.25 7.82
N ILE A 111 21.11 5.27 8.28
CA ILE A 111 20.00 5.89 7.52
C ILE A 111 20.44 7.18 6.87
N ASP A 112 21.01 8.12 7.64
CA ASP A 112 21.25 9.47 7.13
C ASP A 112 22.39 9.55 6.11
N THR A 113 23.23 8.52 6.06
CA THR A 113 24.29 8.35 5.05
C THR A 113 23.76 7.78 3.72
N ALA A 114 22.58 7.16 3.70
CA ALA A 114 21.98 6.63 2.49
C ALA A 114 21.23 7.72 1.70
N ASN A 115 21.21 7.58 0.39
CA ASN A 115 20.33 8.35 -0.46
C ASN A 115 18.87 7.87 -0.28
N PRO A 116 17.89 8.77 -0.13
CA PRO A 116 16.48 8.38 -0.02
C PRO A 116 15.93 7.56 -1.19
N ARG A 117 16.55 7.67 -2.37
CA ARG A 117 16.18 6.89 -3.56
C ARG A 117 16.90 5.54 -3.64
N ASP A 118 17.79 5.22 -2.71
CA ASP A 118 18.43 3.91 -2.63
C ASP A 118 17.39 2.85 -2.27
N PRO A 119 17.09 1.89 -3.18
CA PRO A 119 16.07 0.89 -2.93
C PRO A 119 16.40 0.01 -1.72
N ALA A 120 17.67 -0.24 -1.42
CA ALA A 120 18.02 -1.01 -0.23
C ALA A 120 18.12 -0.17 1.04
N GLY A 121 17.93 1.16 0.96
CA GLY A 121 17.67 2.02 2.11
C GLY A 121 16.43 1.57 2.91
N TYR A 122 15.55 0.80 2.27
CA TYR A 122 14.47 0.04 2.91
C TYR A 122 14.93 -0.73 4.16
N HIS A 123 15.99 -1.54 4.01
CA HIS A 123 16.48 -2.40 5.10
C HIS A 123 17.05 -1.56 6.24
N ASN A 124 17.75 -0.46 5.92
CA ASN A 124 18.31 0.43 6.93
C ASN A 124 17.22 1.09 7.78
N ASN A 125 16.12 1.51 7.15
CA ASN A 125 15.02 2.16 7.87
C ASN A 125 14.22 1.15 8.71
N GLY A 126 13.88 -0.01 8.14
CA GLY A 126 13.23 -1.09 8.88
C GLY A 126 14.07 -1.57 10.08
N MET A 127 15.39 -1.64 9.92
CA MET A 127 16.32 -2.01 10.99
C MET A 127 16.32 -1.02 12.16
N TRP A 128 16.19 0.29 11.91
CA TRP A 128 16.21 1.29 12.97
C TRP A 128 14.97 1.19 13.86
N SER A 129 13.79 1.13 13.26
CA SER A 129 12.56 0.96 14.03
C SER A 129 12.56 -0.34 14.82
N LEU A 130 13.00 -1.43 14.19
CA LEU A 130 13.14 -2.72 14.85
C LEU A 130 14.12 -2.65 16.03
N LEU A 131 15.27 -2.00 15.86
CA LEU A 131 16.26 -1.82 16.92
C LEU A 131 15.68 -1.04 18.11
N ASN A 132 14.96 0.06 17.84
CA ASN A 132 14.37 0.91 18.87
C ASN A 132 13.35 0.13 19.73
N GLU A 133 12.39 -0.52 19.07
CA GLU A 133 11.35 -1.30 19.77
C GLU A 133 11.94 -2.49 20.53
N THR A 134 12.85 -3.26 19.91
CA THR A 134 13.55 -4.34 20.61
C THR A 134 14.40 -3.80 21.78
N GLY A 135 14.96 -2.59 21.66
CA GLY A 135 15.69 -1.91 22.74
C GLY A 135 14.80 -1.57 23.93
N GLY A 136 13.58 -1.09 23.69
CA GLY A 136 12.53 -0.89 24.70
C GLY A 136 12.12 -2.21 25.36
N GLU A 137 11.83 -3.24 24.56
CA GLU A 137 11.49 -4.59 25.03
C GLU A 137 12.60 -5.18 25.93
N TYR A 138 13.86 -5.05 25.50
CA TYR A 138 15.01 -5.50 26.29
C TYR A 138 15.12 -4.77 27.62
N ASN A 139 14.86 -3.46 27.65
CA ASN A 139 14.90 -2.68 28.88
C ASN A 139 13.82 -3.13 29.87
N GLY A 140 12.60 -3.34 29.39
CA GLY A 140 11.50 -3.92 30.18
C GLY A 140 11.87 -5.29 30.75
N TRP A 141 12.36 -6.20 29.91
CA TRP A 141 12.81 -7.54 30.31
C TRP A 141 13.92 -7.50 31.38
N LYS A 142 14.94 -6.65 31.18
CA LYS A 142 16.09 -6.51 32.11
C LYS A 142 15.64 -6.02 33.48
N ILE A 143 14.81 -4.96 33.50
CA ILE A 143 14.26 -4.40 34.74
C ILE A 143 13.32 -5.39 35.43
N GLY A 144 12.45 -6.06 34.68
CA GLY A 144 11.56 -7.09 35.20
C GLY A 144 12.33 -8.21 35.92
N ASN A 145 13.43 -8.67 35.33
CA ASN A 145 14.31 -9.67 35.93
C ASN A 145 15.00 -9.19 37.22
N GLU A 146 15.46 -7.93 37.28
CA GLU A 146 16.02 -7.35 38.50
C GLU A 146 14.98 -7.29 39.63
N ILE A 147 13.75 -6.85 39.31
CA ILE A 147 12.64 -6.78 40.27
C ILE A 147 12.28 -8.18 40.76
N ASN A 148 12.12 -9.14 39.85
CA ASN A 148 11.78 -10.52 40.19
C ASN A 148 12.84 -11.21 41.03
N GLY A 149 14.12 -11.04 40.69
CA GLY A 149 15.23 -11.53 41.51
C GLY A 149 15.21 -10.93 42.93
N SER A 150 14.93 -9.64 43.05
CA SER A 150 14.80 -8.94 44.34
C SER A 150 13.60 -9.44 45.17
N LEU A 151 12.46 -9.70 44.53
CA LEU A 151 11.27 -10.25 45.18
C LEU A 151 11.51 -11.68 45.69
N GLN A 152 12.12 -12.53 44.87
CA GLN A 152 12.49 -13.90 45.26
C GLN A 152 13.45 -13.91 46.45
N ALA A 153 14.48 -13.06 46.43
CA ALA A 153 15.41 -12.91 47.56
C ALA A 153 14.71 -12.43 48.84
N ALA A 154 13.61 -11.69 48.72
CA ALA A 154 12.77 -11.24 49.82
C ALA A 154 11.65 -12.23 50.21
N GLY A 155 11.60 -13.42 49.58
CA GLY A 155 10.57 -14.43 49.84
C GLY A 155 9.17 -14.04 49.37
N LYS A 156 9.07 -13.10 48.43
CA LYS A 156 7.80 -12.65 47.82
C LYS A 156 7.62 -13.31 46.44
N PRO A 157 6.38 -13.59 46.01
CA PRO A 157 6.13 -14.00 44.62
C PRO A 157 6.61 -12.90 43.67
N GLY A 158 7.12 -13.31 42.50
CA GLY A 158 7.49 -12.39 41.43
C GLY A 158 6.27 -11.71 40.81
N ILE A 159 6.53 -10.66 40.04
CA ILE A 159 5.56 -10.12 39.08
C ILE A 159 5.54 -10.99 37.83
N GLU A 160 4.36 -11.23 37.28
CA GLU A 160 4.21 -11.85 35.95
C GLU A 160 4.92 -10.96 34.92
N PRO A 161 5.80 -11.50 34.08
CA PRO A 161 6.34 -10.75 32.96
C PRO A 161 5.20 -10.40 32.00
N ASP A 162 5.30 -9.25 31.35
CA ASP A 162 4.46 -8.99 30.19
C ASP A 162 4.76 -10.03 29.10
N THR A 163 3.72 -10.59 28.52
CA THR A 163 3.80 -11.70 27.55
C THR A 163 3.31 -11.25 26.17
N SER A 164 3.32 -9.94 25.90
CA SER A 164 3.04 -9.39 24.58
C SER A 164 4.00 -9.93 23.49
N SER A 165 5.27 -10.19 23.85
CA SER A 165 6.32 -10.70 22.95
C SER A 165 7.16 -11.85 23.56
N PRO A 166 6.58 -13.04 23.82
CA PRO A 166 7.27 -14.11 24.54
C PRO A 166 8.48 -14.66 23.77
N GLU A 167 8.42 -14.71 22.44
CA GLU A 167 9.53 -15.18 21.60
C GLU A 167 10.75 -14.26 21.68
N THR A 168 10.54 -12.94 21.78
CA THR A 168 11.63 -11.97 21.96
C THR A 168 12.29 -12.15 23.33
N PHE A 169 11.51 -12.35 24.38
CA PHE A 169 12.04 -12.54 25.73
C PHE A 169 12.82 -13.86 25.87
N ASP A 170 12.37 -14.91 25.19
CA ASP A 170 13.13 -16.16 25.09
C ASP A 170 14.48 -15.96 24.39
N ALA A 171 14.52 -15.14 23.33
CA ALA A 171 15.75 -14.78 22.65
C ALA A 171 16.71 -13.98 23.56
N PHE A 172 16.18 -13.04 24.34
CA PHE A 172 16.97 -12.30 25.33
C PHE A 172 17.57 -13.22 26.40
N GLU A 173 16.76 -14.12 26.94
CA GLU A 173 17.17 -15.10 27.95
C GLU A 173 18.23 -16.07 27.41
N ALA A 174 18.08 -16.54 26.16
CA ALA A 174 19.06 -17.40 25.52
C ALA A 174 20.40 -16.67 25.28
N ALA A 175 20.35 -15.40 24.87
CA ALA A 175 21.53 -14.58 24.62
C ALA A 175 22.23 -14.15 25.93
N SER A 176 21.48 -13.92 27.01
CA SER A 176 22.01 -13.50 28.31
C SER A 176 22.80 -14.63 29.01
N LYS A 177 22.33 -15.89 28.89
CA LYS A 177 23.01 -17.08 29.43
C LYS A 177 24.39 -17.33 28.82
N ASN A 178 24.64 -16.83 27.61
CA ASN A 178 25.83 -17.10 26.82
C ASN A 178 26.72 -15.86 26.66
N ARG A 179 26.95 -15.08 27.73
CA ARG A 179 27.83 -13.91 27.69
C ARG A 179 29.28 -14.30 27.35
N PRO A 180 29.83 -13.83 26.21
CA PRO A 180 31.25 -13.97 25.91
C PRO A 180 32.13 -13.21 26.90
N ALA A 181 33.31 -13.76 27.18
CA ALA A 181 34.29 -13.09 28.03
C ALA A 181 34.86 -11.85 27.33
N GLY A 182 35.10 -10.78 28.09
CA GLY A 182 35.78 -9.58 27.62
C GLY A 182 34.88 -8.45 27.08
N LEU A 183 33.56 -8.66 26.98
CA LEU A 183 32.63 -7.60 26.60
C LEU A 183 32.32 -6.67 27.78
N THR A 184 32.24 -5.37 27.50
CA THR A 184 31.62 -4.39 28.40
C THR A 184 30.11 -4.67 28.52
N ASP A 185 29.45 -4.07 29.52
CA ASP A 185 28.01 -4.25 29.68
C ASP A 185 27.24 -3.68 28.48
N ALA A 186 27.63 -2.51 27.96
CA ALA A 186 27.02 -1.95 26.76
C ALA A 186 27.14 -2.87 25.53
N GLN A 187 28.33 -3.43 25.28
CA GLN A 187 28.52 -4.38 24.17
C GLN A 187 27.70 -5.67 24.35
N ASN A 188 27.58 -6.15 25.59
CA ASN A 188 26.75 -7.31 25.88
C ASN A 188 25.27 -7.02 25.69
N ASP A 189 24.81 -5.84 26.09
CA ASP A 189 23.41 -5.42 25.95
C ASP A 189 23.05 -5.26 24.46
N SER A 190 23.88 -4.59 23.65
CA SER A 190 23.69 -4.52 22.19
C SER A 190 23.62 -5.91 21.54
N ARG A 191 24.47 -6.87 21.97
CA ARG A 191 24.40 -8.26 21.48
C ARG A 191 23.04 -8.90 21.78
N ILE A 192 22.52 -8.69 22.99
CA ILE A 192 21.24 -9.28 23.41
C ILE A 192 20.08 -8.64 22.63
N ILE A 193 20.12 -7.31 22.44
CA ILE A 193 19.14 -6.60 21.62
C ILE A 193 19.12 -7.17 20.19
N HIS A 194 20.28 -7.31 19.53
CA HIS A 194 20.34 -7.88 18.17
C HIS A 194 19.84 -9.32 18.09
N ALA A 195 20.03 -10.12 19.14
CA ALA A 195 19.46 -11.47 19.22
C ALA A 195 17.92 -11.44 19.29
N GLY A 196 17.34 -10.44 19.97
CA GLY A 196 15.90 -10.22 20.03
C GLY A 196 15.32 -9.66 18.73
N MET A 197 16.06 -8.85 17.98
CA MET A 197 15.57 -8.21 16.75
C MET A 197 15.00 -9.24 15.75
N GLY A 198 15.64 -10.41 15.62
CA GLY A 198 15.16 -11.47 14.75
C GLY A 198 13.79 -12.02 15.17
N ALA A 199 13.55 -12.14 16.48
CA ALA A 199 12.26 -12.57 17.02
C ALA A 199 11.20 -11.46 16.93
N SER A 200 11.56 -10.21 17.23
CA SER A 200 10.66 -9.06 17.10
C SER A 200 10.23 -8.89 15.63
N MET A 201 11.13 -8.99 14.65
CA MET A 201 10.79 -8.84 13.22
C MET A 201 9.71 -9.82 12.74
N VAL A 202 9.69 -11.04 13.29
CA VAL A 202 8.74 -12.10 12.91
C VAL A 202 7.42 -11.96 13.67
N ASN A 203 7.49 -11.66 14.97
CA ASN A 203 6.37 -11.82 15.90
C ASN A 203 5.71 -10.50 16.31
N ASP A 204 6.36 -9.36 16.08
CA ASP A 204 5.86 -8.03 16.42
C ASP A 204 4.46 -7.82 15.85
N ARG A 205 3.48 -7.39 16.67
CA ARG A 205 2.07 -7.26 16.28
C ARG A 205 1.59 -5.83 16.10
N HIS A 206 2.47 -4.83 16.13
CA HIS A 206 2.09 -3.42 15.99
C HIS A 206 1.41 -3.13 14.64
N PHE A 207 1.90 -3.72 13.55
CA PHE A 207 1.36 -3.52 12.19
C PHE A 207 1.09 -4.83 11.47
N THR A 208 0.11 -4.89 10.56
CA THR A 208 -0.23 -6.12 9.82
C THR A 208 0.99 -6.78 9.16
N ASP A 209 1.89 -5.99 8.58
CA ASP A 209 3.11 -6.47 7.91
C ASP A 209 4.37 -6.45 8.82
N GLY A 210 4.22 -6.05 10.10
CA GLY A 210 5.31 -5.91 11.08
C GLY A 210 6.00 -4.53 11.02
N THR A 211 6.59 -4.08 12.14
CA THR A 211 7.26 -2.76 12.24
C THR A 211 8.36 -2.58 11.21
N TYR A 212 9.17 -3.62 10.95
CA TYR A 212 10.24 -3.54 9.96
C TYR A 212 9.72 -3.22 8.55
N ASP A 213 8.66 -3.90 8.12
CA ASP A 213 8.11 -3.72 6.77
C ASP A 213 7.34 -2.40 6.66
N TYR A 214 6.56 -2.08 7.70
CA TYR A 214 5.82 -0.83 7.80
C TYR A 214 6.77 0.39 7.66
N ASP A 215 7.81 0.44 8.49
CA ASP A 215 8.72 1.58 8.49
C ASP A 215 9.69 1.55 7.31
N GLY A 216 10.13 0.37 6.87
CA GLY A 216 10.90 0.23 5.63
C GLY A 216 10.23 0.92 4.44
N ARG A 217 8.89 0.79 4.32
CA ARG A 217 8.08 1.40 3.25
C ARG A 217 7.88 2.92 3.41
N GLN A 218 8.07 3.48 4.59
CA GLN A 218 8.01 4.94 4.80
C GLN A 218 9.23 5.65 4.20
N PHE A 219 10.31 4.91 3.92
CA PHE A 219 11.45 5.40 3.16
C PHE A 219 11.16 5.23 1.65
N SER A 220 11.53 6.20 0.81
CA SER A 220 11.23 6.20 -0.64
C SER A 220 11.95 5.11 -1.46
N GLY A 221 12.55 4.12 -0.79
CA GLY A 221 13.16 2.95 -1.40
C GLY A 221 12.13 1.90 -1.82
N LEU A 222 12.54 1.03 -2.74
CA LEU A 222 11.73 -0.11 -3.16
C LEU A 222 11.74 -1.19 -2.09
N ALA A 223 10.58 -1.79 -1.82
CA ALA A 223 10.51 -2.98 -0.97
C ALA A 223 11.35 -4.13 -1.57
N PRO A 224 11.88 -5.05 -0.73
CA PRO A 224 12.55 -6.25 -1.19
C PRO A 224 11.62 -7.12 -2.03
N ILE A 225 12.19 -8.11 -2.74
CA ILE A 225 11.44 -9.05 -3.60
C ILE A 225 10.24 -9.65 -2.88
N GLU A 226 10.42 -9.95 -1.59
CA GLU A 226 9.36 -10.45 -0.74
C GLU A 226 9.08 -9.44 0.36
N PRO A 227 8.06 -8.59 0.22
CA PRO A 227 7.61 -7.73 1.30
C PRO A 227 6.74 -8.51 2.30
N GLY A 228 6.73 -8.04 3.54
CA GLY A 228 5.94 -8.54 4.64
C GLY A 228 6.79 -9.16 5.75
N ARG A 229 6.18 -10.07 6.50
CA ARG A 229 6.82 -10.73 7.64
C ARG A 229 7.60 -11.98 7.20
N PRO A 230 8.91 -12.07 7.46
CA PRO A 230 9.64 -13.32 7.26
C PRO A 230 9.17 -14.39 8.27
N VAL A 231 9.40 -15.67 7.96
CA VAL A 231 9.17 -16.78 8.91
C VAL A 231 10.28 -16.90 9.94
N SER A 232 11.48 -16.39 9.63
CA SER A 232 12.56 -16.22 10.60
C SER A 232 13.54 -15.14 10.13
N ALA A 233 14.12 -14.40 11.06
CA ALA A 233 15.17 -13.44 10.78
C ALA A 233 16.33 -13.57 11.77
N SER A 234 17.53 -13.14 11.38
CA SER A 234 18.70 -13.12 12.25
C SER A 234 19.60 -11.94 11.93
N PHE A 235 20.25 -11.39 12.96
CA PHE A 235 21.18 -10.27 12.86
C PHE A 235 22.52 -10.66 13.48
N GLN A 236 23.58 -10.38 12.74
CA GLN A 236 24.96 -10.54 13.19
C GLN A 236 25.57 -9.16 13.43
N SER A 237 26.39 -9.05 14.47
CA SER A 237 27.05 -7.80 14.81
C SER A 237 28.52 -7.98 15.19
N ASP A 238 29.30 -6.94 14.97
CA ASP A 238 30.69 -6.85 15.43
C ASP A 238 30.70 -6.73 16.96
N PRO A 239 31.40 -7.61 17.68
CA PRO A 239 31.39 -7.63 19.15
C PRO A 239 32.11 -6.44 19.79
N ASN A 240 32.95 -5.73 19.04
CA ASN A 240 33.72 -4.59 19.53
C ASN A 240 32.98 -3.28 19.31
N THR A 241 32.37 -3.09 18.14
CA THR A 241 31.69 -1.84 17.80
C THR A 241 30.18 -1.89 18.05
N GLY A 242 29.58 -3.08 18.10
CA GLY A 242 28.13 -3.24 18.12
C GLY A 242 27.48 -2.96 16.77
N ASP A 243 28.24 -2.86 15.69
CA ASP A 243 27.67 -2.64 14.36
C ASP A 243 27.06 -3.91 13.80
N ILE A 244 25.90 -3.80 13.16
CA ILE A 244 25.34 -4.90 12.39
C ILE A 244 26.24 -5.14 11.17
N THR A 245 26.68 -6.38 10.99
CA THR A 245 27.54 -6.82 9.88
C THR A 245 26.77 -7.63 8.85
N SER A 246 25.68 -8.27 9.26
CA SER A 246 24.79 -9.00 8.36
C SER A 246 23.40 -9.14 8.96
N SER A 247 22.39 -9.16 8.09
CA SER A 247 21.05 -9.63 8.42
C SER A 247 20.63 -10.70 7.42
N THR A 248 19.79 -11.63 7.88
CA THR A 248 19.24 -12.70 7.05
C THR A 248 17.76 -12.87 7.34
N GLU A 249 16.96 -12.90 6.29
CA GLU A 249 15.51 -13.03 6.30
C GLU A 249 15.14 -14.31 5.55
N ASN A 250 14.31 -15.18 6.15
CA ASN A 250 13.82 -16.39 5.52
C ASN A 250 12.31 -16.30 5.35
N TRP A 251 11.81 -16.69 4.20
CA TRP A 251 10.42 -16.45 3.83
C TRP A 251 9.61 -17.73 3.70
N LYS A 252 8.28 -17.58 3.63
CA LYS A 252 7.35 -18.71 3.54
C LYS A 252 7.46 -19.45 2.20
N SER A 253 7.86 -18.76 1.14
CA SER A 253 8.25 -19.33 -0.15
C SER A 253 9.43 -20.30 -0.03
N GLY A 254 10.27 -20.11 1.00
CA GLY A 254 11.55 -20.75 1.20
C GLY A 254 12.72 -19.94 0.64
N ASP A 255 12.47 -18.76 0.08
CA ASP A 255 13.50 -17.84 -0.35
C ASP A 255 14.25 -17.28 0.87
N VAL A 256 15.50 -16.91 0.64
CA VAL A 256 16.38 -16.35 1.67
C VAL A 256 17.03 -15.08 1.14
N SER A 257 16.86 -13.99 1.89
CA SER A 257 17.52 -12.71 1.63
C SER A 257 18.62 -12.48 2.65
N THR A 258 19.82 -12.11 2.19
CA THR A 258 20.97 -11.79 3.05
C THR A 258 21.49 -10.40 2.71
N GLN A 259 21.54 -9.53 3.71
CA GLN A 259 22.16 -8.21 3.63
C GLN A 259 23.51 -8.24 4.34
N ASN A 260 24.54 -7.64 3.75
CA ASN A 260 25.88 -7.52 4.35
C ASN A 260 26.23 -6.05 4.53
N TYR A 261 26.78 -5.72 5.68
CA TYR A 261 27.11 -4.37 6.09
C TYR A 261 28.59 -4.26 6.47
N GLN A 262 29.15 -3.08 6.22
CA GLN A 262 30.48 -2.70 6.68
C GLN A 262 30.45 -1.25 7.12
N ASP A 263 30.91 -0.97 8.35
CA ASP A 263 30.95 0.37 8.93
C ASP A 263 29.60 1.10 8.88
N GLY A 264 28.50 0.34 9.03
CA GLY A 264 27.13 0.84 8.97
C GLY A 264 26.61 1.17 7.57
N ARG A 265 27.34 0.78 6.53
CA ARG A 265 26.93 0.92 5.13
C ARG A 265 26.64 -0.43 4.52
N LEU A 266 25.53 -0.53 3.81
CA LEU A 266 25.15 -1.73 3.09
C LEU A 266 26.13 -1.99 1.94
N GLN A 267 26.74 -3.17 1.92
CA GLN A 267 27.71 -3.57 0.89
C GLN A 267 27.06 -4.41 -0.20
N SER A 268 26.11 -5.26 0.19
CA SER A 268 25.39 -6.12 -0.75
C SER A 268 24.08 -6.63 -0.18
N VAL A 269 23.15 -6.95 -1.08
CA VAL A 269 21.97 -7.78 -0.80
C VAL A 269 21.98 -8.96 -1.76
N GLN A 270 21.62 -10.15 -1.30
CA GLN A 270 21.42 -11.31 -2.17
C GLN A 270 20.18 -12.07 -1.76
N THR A 271 19.32 -12.36 -2.72
CA THR A 271 18.14 -13.21 -2.54
C THR A 271 18.29 -14.47 -3.37
N VAL A 272 18.06 -15.63 -2.75
CA VAL A 272 18.12 -16.95 -3.39
C VAL A 272 16.81 -17.70 -3.19
N ASP A 273 16.47 -18.56 -4.14
CA ASP A 273 15.32 -19.47 -4.03
C ASP A 273 15.60 -20.63 -3.04
N PRO A 274 14.62 -21.52 -2.74
CA PRO A 274 14.81 -22.61 -1.79
C PRO A 274 15.88 -23.63 -2.21
N SER A 275 16.31 -23.62 -3.48
CA SER A 275 17.39 -24.45 -4.01
C SER A 275 18.77 -23.78 -3.93
N GLY A 276 18.83 -22.52 -3.47
CA GLY A 276 20.03 -21.70 -3.42
C GLY A 276 20.38 -21.01 -4.74
N LYS A 277 19.47 -21.02 -5.73
CA LYS A 277 19.69 -20.33 -7.00
C LYS A 277 19.46 -18.82 -6.80
N PRO A 278 20.36 -17.94 -7.28
CA PRO A 278 20.15 -16.51 -7.21
C PRO A 278 18.84 -16.08 -7.89
N LEU A 279 18.09 -15.22 -7.20
CA LEU A 279 16.93 -14.51 -7.73
C LEU A 279 17.29 -13.05 -8.01
N GLN A 280 18.10 -12.44 -7.15
CA GLN A 280 18.60 -11.08 -7.30
C GLN A 280 19.84 -10.83 -6.45
N SER A 281 20.61 -9.82 -6.85
CA SER A 281 21.67 -9.26 -6.03
C SER A 281 21.78 -7.75 -6.21
N SER A 282 22.16 -7.06 -5.14
CA SER A 282 22.54 -5.64 -5.14
C SER A 282 23.97 -5.52 -4.62
N SER A 283 24.75 -4.61 -5.19
CA SER A 283 26.14 -4.35 -4.81
C SER A 283 26.44 -2.86 -4.79
N TYR A 284 27.27 -2.45 -3.84
CA TYR A 284 27.58 -1.05 -3.56
C TYR A 284 29.07 -0.75 -3.72
N THR A 285 29.40 0.45 -4.19
CA THR A 285 30.78 0.94 -4.27
C THR A 285 30.83 2.37 -3.75
N TYR A 286 31.46 2.54 -2.58
CA TYR A 286 31.55 3.83 -1.89
C TYR A 286 32.85 4.55 -2.21
N ASN A 287 32.75 5.84 -2.49
CA ASN A 287 33.89 6.73 -2.67
C ASN A 287 34.24 7.46 -1.37
N PRO A 288 35.50 7.93 -1.22
CA PRO A 288 35.93 8.66 -0.03
C PRO A 288 35.20 9.99 0.20
N ASP A 289 34.65 10.60 -0.85
CA ASP A 289 33.90 11.87 -0.77
C ASP A 289 32.45 11.70 -0.29
N GLY A 290 32.02 10.46 -0.05
CA GLY A 290 30.66 10.12 0.38
C GLY A 290 29.70 9.82 -0.78
N SER A 291 30.11 10.01 -2.04
CA SER A 291 29.36 9.50 -3.19
C SER A 291 29.45 7.98 -3.26
N TYR A 292 28.47 7.34 -3.91
CA TYR A 292 28.50 5.90 -4.09
C TYR A 292 27.65 5.44 -5.28
N GLY A 293 28.06 4.33 -5.87
CA GLY A 293 27.31 3.64 -6.91
C GLY A 293 26.61 2.40 -6.35
N MET A 294 25.45 2.08 -6.92
CA MET A 294 24.71 0.85 -6.67
C MET A 294 24.42 0.15 -8.00
N THR A 295 24.53 -1.18 -8.03
CA THR A 295 24.07 -2.01 -9.15
C THR A 295 23.20 -3.15 -8.64
N VAL A 296 22.02 -3.31 -9.24
CA VAL A 296 21.06 -4.40 -8.98
C VAL A 296 21.01 -5.32 -10.20
N LYS A 297 21.08 -6.63 -9.98
CA LYS A 297 21.04 -7.67 -11.02
C LYS A 297 20.01 -8.74 -10.71
N ASP A 298 19.40 -9.30 -11.75
CA ASP A 298 18.55 -10.49 -11.62
C ASP A 298 19.35 -11.78 -11.37
N GLY A 299 18.65 -12.89 -11.20
CA GLY A 299 19.23 -14.21 -10.99
C GLY A 299 20.02 -14.76 -12.19
N ALA A 300 19.87 -14.17 -13.37
CA ALA A 300 20.66 -14.48 -14.57
C ALA A 300 21.90 -13.57 -14.71
N GLY A 301 22.06 -12.58 -13.82
CA GLY A 301 23.15 -11.62 -13.85
C GLY A 301 22.92 -10.41 -14.77
N GLN A 302 21.71 -10.24 -15.33
CA GLN A 302 21.36 -9.06 -16.10
C GLN A 302 21.15 -7.87 -15.16
N THR A 303 21.63 -6.70 -15.56
CA THR A 303 21.46 -5.47 -14.76
C THR A 303 20.01 -5.01 -14.88
N LEU A 304 19.37 -4.81 -13.74
CA LEU A 304 18.01 -4.27 -13.64
C LEU A 304 18.04 -2.77 -13.34
N GLN A 305 18.97 -2.36 -12.48
CA GLN A 305 19.11 -0.98 -12.06
C GLN A 305 20.58 -0.63 -11.79
N GLN A 306 20.93 0.62 -12.10
CA GLN A 306 22.16 1.23 -11.65
C GLN A 306 21.88 2.65 -11.16
N SER A 307 22.44 3.02 -10.02
CA SER A 307 22.31 4.38 -9.49
C SER A 307 23.69 4.93 -9.10
N ASP A 308 23.93 6.19 -9.42
CA ASP A 308 25.09 6.95 -8.96
C ASP A 308 24.60 8.09 -8.07
N PHE A 309 24.97 8.04 -6.80
CA PHE A 309 24.58 9.01 -5.78
C PHE A 309 25.76 9.91 -5.43
N ASN A 310 25.55 11.22 -5.55
CA ASN A 310 26.52 12.21 -5.10
C ASN A 310 26.42 12.42 -3.59
N ALA A 311 27.49 12.97 -2.99
CA ALA A 311 27.57 13.23 -1.56
C ALA A 311 26.50 14.22 -1.04
N ASP A 312 26.01 15.11 -1.91
CA ASP A 312 24.93 16.07 -1.61
C ASP A 312 23.52 15.46 -1.76
N LYS A 313 23.43 14.13 -1.99
CA LYS A 313 22.20 13.37 -2.25
C LYS A 313 21.53 13.67 -3.59
N SER A 314 22.17 14.40 -4.51
CA SER A 314 21.77 14.40 -5.92
C SER A 314 22.26 13.14 -6.64
N GLY A 315 21.84 12.91 -7.87
CA GLY A 315 22.35 11.76 -8.62
C GLY A 315 21.59 11.41 -9.89
N VAL A 316 21.89 10.21 -10.36
CA VAL A 316 21.30 9.62 -11.57
C VAL A 316 20.93 8.17 -11.29
N GLU A 317 19.73 7.76 -11.70
CA GLU A 317 19.24 6.39 -11.65
C GLU A 317 18.95 5.90 -13.07
N ARG A 318 19.29 4.66 -13.36
CA ARG A 318 19.07 4.00 -14.65
C ARG A 318 18.36 2.67 -14.42
N GLY A 319 17.18 2.52 -14.99
CA GLY A 319 16.44 1.25 -15.04
C GLY A 319 16.56 0.60 -16.41
N PHE A 320 16.77 -0.71 -16.45
CA PHE A 320 17.03 -1.46 -17.68
C PHE A 320 15.93 -2.49 -17.97
N ASN A 321 15.43 -2.47 -19.20
CA ASN A 321 14.49 -3.45 -19.70
C ASN A 321 15.21 -4.70 -20.24
N ALA A 322 14.49 -5.81 -20.29
CA ALA A 322 15.01 -7.07 -20.83
C ALA A 322 15.38 -6.99 -22.31
N ASP A 323 14.80 -6.05 -23.07
CA ASP A 323 15.13 -5.80 -24.47
C ASP A 323 16.36 -4.90 -24.66
N GLY A 324 16.95 -4.39 -23.56
CA GLY A 324 18.10 -3.48 -23.56
C GLY A 324 17.73 -2.00 -23.59
N SER A 325 16.45 -1.64 -23.73
CA SER A 325 16.02 -0.24 -23.57
C SER A 325 16.18 0.20 -22.12
N GLN A 326 16.36 1.51 -21.88
CA GLN A 326 16.58 2.02 -20.53
C GLN A 326 15.89 3.36 -20.28
N LEU A 327 15.60 3.64 -19.02
CA LEU A 327 15.10 4.92 -18.52
C LEU A 327 16.11 5.49 -17.52
N GLU A 328 16.57 6.71 -17.76
CA GLU A 328 17.43 7.46 -16.86
C GLU A 328 16.65 8.58 -16.17
N SER A 329 16.77 8.68 -14.85
CA SER A 329 16.18 9.74 -14.02
C SER A 329 17.28 10.51 -13.29
N GLN A 330 17.28 11.84 -13.42
CA GLN A 330 18.21 12.72 -12.72
C GLN A 330 17.48 13.57 -11.68
N PHE A 331 18.12 13.78 -10.54
CA PHE A 331 17.52 14.47 -9.40
C PHE A 331 18.52 15.35 -8.67
N ASN A 332 18.01 16.40 -8.03
CA ASN A 332 18.81 17.35 -7.26
C ASN A 332 19.03 16.88 -5.81
N ALA A 333 19.77 17.67 -5.03
CA ALA A 333 20.07 17.41 -3.62
C ALA A 333 18.83 17.29 -2.72
N GLN A 334 17.68 17.83 -3.15
CA GLN A 334 16.39 17.70 -2.47
C GLN A 334 15.60 16.47 -2.95
N ASN A 335 16.24 15.54 -3.68
CA ASN A 335 15.64 14.34 -4.26
C ASN A 335 14.48 14.59 -5.23
N ARG A 336 14.39 15.80 -5.80
CA ARG A 336 13.38 16.15 -6.80
C ARG A 336 13.92 15.85 -8.19
N THR A 337 13.11 15.16 -9.00
CA THR A 337 13.44 14.85 -10.39
C THR A 337 13.55 16.15 -11.17
N THR A 338 14.65 16.30 -11.90
CA THR A 338 14.91 17.45 -12.78
C THR A 338 14.86 17.04 -14.25
N ARG A 339 15.13 15.75 -14.53
CA ARG A 339 15.19 15.23 -15.89
C ARG A 339 14.88 13.74 -15.96
N MET A 340 14.20 13.31 -17.02
CA MET A 340 14.05 11.90 -17.38
C MET A 340 14.43 11.69 -18.85
N THR A 341 15.13 10.61 -19.18
CA THR A 341 15.59 10.31 -20.54
C THR A 341 15.32 8.85 -20.88
N GLN A 342 14.61 8.60 -21.97
CA GLN A 342 14.32 7.25 -22.47
C GLN A 342 15.24 6.90 -23.63
N TYR A 343 15.71 5.66 -23.64
CA TYR A 343 16.56 5.12 -24.69
C TYR A 343 15.94 3.84 -25.26
N ASP A 344 16.06 3.63 -26.57
CA ASP A 344 15.70 2.37 -27.20
C ASP A 344 16.72 1.25 -26.90
N ALA A 345 16.42 0.03 -27.36
CA ALA A 345 17.27 -1.15 -27.21
C ALA A 345 18.68 -1.02 -27.81
N ASN A 346 18.90 -0.03 -28.69
CA ASN A 346 20.21 0.25 -29.29
C ASN A 346 20.94 1.40 -28.57
N GLY A 347 20.40 1.90 -27.46
CA GLY A 347 20.94 3.02 -26.70
C GLY A 347 20.70 4.40 -27.35
N ARG A 348 19.75 4.52 -28.29
CA ARG A 348 19.40 5.83 -28.88
C ARG A 348 18.36 6.53 -28.02
N GLU A 349 18.60 7.78 -27.67
CA GLU A 349 17.60 8.63 -26.98
C GLU A 349 16.34 8.72 -27.85
N THR A 350 15.19 8.37 -27.28
CA THR A 350 13.88 8.48 -27.93
C THR A 350 13.06 9.63 -27.35
N GLN A 351 13.29 9.96 -26.08
CA GLN A 351 12.58 11.02 -25.39
C GLN A 351 13.40 11.59 -24.24
N LYS A 352 13.24 12.88 -23.96
CA LYS A 352 13.85 13.57 -22.83
C LYS A 352 12.92 14.62 -22.24
N ASP A 353 12.65 14.55 -20.95
CA ASP A 353 11.72 15.42 -20.23
C ASP A 353 12.44 16.24 -19.17
N TYR A 354 12.03 17.49 -18.99
CA TYR A 354 12.61 18.44 -18.03
C TYR A 354 11.55 18.91 -17.05
N PHE A 355 11.87 18.87 -15.77
CA PHE A 355 10.94 19.18 -14.70
C PHE A 355 11.36 20.44 -13.95
N ASP A 356 10.39 21.27 -13.58
CA ASP A 356 10.60 22.26 -12.54
C ASP A 356 10.59 21.54 -11.18
N PRO A 357 11.71 21.51 -10.44
CA PRO A 357 11.79 20.78 -9.18
C PRO A 357 10.94 21.41 -8.06
N ASN A 358 10.46 22.64 -8.20
CA ASN A 358 9.62 23.29 -7.19
C ASN A 358 8.13 23.04 -7.41
N GLU A 359 7.72 22.99 -8.68
CA GLU A 359 6.32 22.78 -9.07
C GLU A 359 6.03 21.33 -9.45
N ALA A 360 7.08 20.49 -9.54
CA ALA A 360 6.98 19.10 -9.95
C ALA A 360 6.32 18.92 -11.33
N ARG A 361 6.46 19.95 -12.17
CA ARG A 361 5.78 20.07 -13.45
C ARG A 361 6.74 19.80 -14.59
N ASN A 362 6.31 19.04 -15.60
CA ASN A 362 7.06 18.96 -16.86
C ASN A 362 7.02 20.32 -17.56
N THR A 363 8.19 20.89 -17.82
CA THR A 363 8.35 22.16 -18.53
C THR A 363 8.60 21.94 -20.01
N ASN A 364 9.33 20.88 -20.36
CA ASN A 364 9.76 20.61 -21.73
C ASN A 364 9.90 19.11 -21.98
N GLN A 365 9.46 18.67 -23.15
CA GLN A 365 9.67 17.32 -23.66
C GLN A 365 10.33 17.39 -25.04
N VAL A 366 11.41 16.65 -25.22
CA VAL A 366 12.04 16.40 -26.52
C VAL A 366 11.69 14.98 -26.94
N VAL A 367 11.17 14.81 -28.14
CA VAL A 367 10.97 13.51 -28.80
C VAL A 367 11.96 13.41 -29.94
N THR A 368 12.75 12.34 -29.97
CA THR A 368 13.71 12.04 -31.04
C THR A 368 13.12 10.95 -31.93
N HIS A 369 12.94 11.27 -33.21
CA HIS A 369 12.36 10.38 -34.21
C HIS A 369 13.42 9.41 -34.76
N PRO A 370 13.01 8.28 -35.37
CA PRO A 370 13.97 7.28 -35.89
C PRO A 370 14.97 7.80 -36.93
N ASP A 371 14.64 8.90 -37.62
CA ASP A 371 15.50 9.56 -38.61
C ASP A 371 16.48 10.58 -37.99
N GLY A 372 16.43 10.76 -36.66
CA GLY A 372 17.25 11.70 -35.90
C GLY A 372 16.65 13.11 -35.77
N SER A 373 15.55 13.40 -36.47
CA SER A 373 14.80 14.65 -36.27
C SER A 373 14.22 14.73 -34.86
N ARG A 374 13.93 15.94 -34.37
CA ARG A 374 13.46 16.16 -33.00
C ARG A 374 12.27 17.08 -32.95
N THR A 375 11.35 16.81 -32.02
CA THR A 375 10.28 17.73 -31.66
C THR A 375 10.42 18.12 -30.20
N LEU A 376 10.46 19.42 -29.89
CA LEU A 376 10.45 19.97 -28.54
C LEU A 376 9.07 20.57 -28.25
N TYR A 377 8.39 20.04 -27.25
CA TYR A 377 7.18 20.59 -26.67
C TYR A 377 7.53 21.36 -25.40
N SER A 378 7.03 22.59 -25.26
CA SER A 378 7.10 23.36 -24.03
C SER A 378 5.71 23.50 -23.44
N PHE A 379 5.56 23.12 -22.18
CA PHE A 379 4.28 23.09 -21.48
C PHE A 379 4.05 24.38 -20.70
N ASN A 380 2.79 24.80 -20.64
CA ASN A 380 2.34 25.90 -19.79
C ASN A 380 1.97 25.42 -18.38
N ASP A 381 1.56 26.36 -17.52
CA ASP A 381 1.18 26.09 -16.13
C ASP A 381 -0.08 25.19 -15.99
N LEU A 382 -0.83 25.01 -17.09
CA LEU A 382 -1.99 24.10 -17.17
C LEU A 382 -1.62 22.71 -17.71
N HIS A 383 -0.32 22.39 -17.82
CA HIS A 383 0.20 21.13 -18.36
C HIS A 383 -0.17 20.88 -19.84
N LYS A 384 -0.51 21.94 -20.58
CA LYS A 384 -0.79 21.88 -22.01
C LYS A 384 0.40 22.38 -22.80
N VAL A 385 0.61 21.86 -24.01
CA VAL A 385 1.61 22.37 -24.94
C VAL A 385 1.27 23.83 -25.28
N GLY A 386 2.13 24.77 -24.88
CA GLY A 386 2.05 26.17 -25.31
C GLY A 386 2.87 26.45 -26.56
N LEU A 387 3.96 25.69 -26.74
CA LEU A 387 4.87 25.83 -27.87
C LEU A 387 5.39 24.46 -28.34
N GLN A 388 5.47 24.28 -29.65
CA GLN A 388 6.13 23.14 -30.30
C GLN A 388 7.21 23.66 -31.24
N ASN A 389 8.38 23.02 -31.24
CA ASN A 389 9.48 23.29 -32.15
C ASN A 389 9.95 22.01 -32.82
N ASP A 390 10.05 22.02 -34.14
CA ASP A 390 10.51 20.87 -34.92
C ASP A 390 11.90 21.16 -35.48
N TYR A 391 12.77 20.16 -35.43
CA TYR A 391 14.16 20.20 -35.87
C TYR A 391 14.46 19.03 -36.79
N ASP A 392 15.27 19.24 -37.82
CA ASP A 392 15.81 18.17 -38.63
C ASP A 392 16.91 17.37 -37.88
N ALA A 393 17.42 16.32 -38.51
CA ALA A 393 18.44 15.46 -37.93
C ALA A 393 19.81 16.16 -37.74
N GLN A 394 20.00 17.34 -38.32
CA GLN A 394 21.20 18.17 -38.15
C GLN A 394 21.02 19.23 -37.05
N GLY A 395 19.83 19.31 -36.44
CA GLY A 395 19.49 20.28 -35.41
C GLY A 395 19.02 21.63 -35.95
N ASN A 396 18.77 21.78 -37.25
CA ASN A 396 18.19 23.00 -37.79
C ASN A 396 16.68 23.00 -37.54
N ARG A 397 16.14 24.13 -37.09
CA ARG A 397 14.71 24.29 -36.88
C ARG A 397 13.98 24.28 -38.22
N THR A 398 12.95 23.46 -38.34
CA THR A 398 12.10 23.31 -39.53
C THR A 398 10.68 23.84 -39.28
N GLY A 399 10.24 23.85 -38.02
CA GLY A 399 8.90 24.27 -37.62
C GLY A 399 8.85 24.94 -36.24
N MET A 400 7.85 25.80 -36.05
CA MET A 400 7.43 26.29 -34.74
C MET A 400 5.91 26.48 -34.75
N SER A 401 5.21 25.91 -33.78
CA SER A 401 3.78 26.15 -33.57
C SER A 401 3.54 26.69 -32.17
N ALA A 402 2.70 27.71 -32.02
CA ALA A 402 2.23 28.17 -30.72
C ALA A 402 0.73 27.90 -30.59
N TYR A 403 0.33 27.60 -29.36
CA TYR A 403 -1.03 27.20 -29.02
C TYR A 403 -1.60 28.13 -27.95
N ASP A 404 -2.88 28.42 -28.10
CA ASP A 404 -3.65 29.15 -27.12
C ASP A 404 -3.73 28.34 -25.81
N PRO A 405 -3.36 28.93 -24.66
CA PRO A 405 -3.21 28.20 -23.41
C PRO A 405 -4.54 27.65 -22.86
N ASP A 406 -5.66 28.29 -23.17
CA ASP A 406 -6.97 27.91 -22.66
C ASP A 406 -7.61 26.84 -23.55
N THR A 407 -7.57 27.07 -24.86
CA THR A 407 -8.29 26.25 -25.84
C THR A 407 -7.44 25.15 -26.48
N GLY A 408 -6.12 25.22 -26.41
CA GLY A 408 -5.20 24.32 -27.10
C GLY A 408 -5.18 24.52 -28.62
N ARG A 409 -5.85 25.55 -29.14
CA ARG A 409 -5.90 25.84 -30.57
C ARG A 409 -4.58 26.44 -31.03
N MET A 410 -4.06 25.99 -32.17
CA MET A 410 -2.93 26.64 -32.83
C MET A 410 -3.30 28.08 -33.23
N ASN A 411 -2.49 29.06 -32.82
CA ASN A 411 -2.67 30.47 -33.15
C ASN A 411 -1.49 31.05 -33.96
N LEU A 412 -0.36 30.35 -34.00
CA LEU A 412 0.82 30.68 -34.80
C LEU A 412 1.44 29.41 -35.37
N ASN A 413 1.83 29.45 -36.65
CA ASN A 413 2.63 28.43 -37.29
C ASN A 413 3.76 29.10 -38.09
N VAL A 414 5.00 28.67 -37.87
CA VAL A 414 6.19 29.14 -38.57
C VAL A 414 6.87 27.96 -39.24
N ARG A 415 7.13 28.09 -40.54
CA ARG A 415 7.88 27.11 -41.33
C ARG A 415 9.21 27.70 -41.74
N TYR A 416 10.29 26.99 -41.46
CA TYR A 416 11.65 27.38 -41.80
C TYR A 416 12.12 26.59 -43.01
N ASN A 417 12.76 27.27 -43.95
CA ASN A 417 13.39 26.65 -45.11
C ASN A 417 14.89 26.45 -44.83
N ALA A 418 15.50 25.52 -45.57
CA ALA A 418 16.92 25.20 -45.43
C ALA A 418 17.87 26.37 -45.75
N ASP A 419 17.40 27.39 -46.47
CA ASP A 419 18.17 28.60 -46.78
C ASP A 419 18.12 29.66 -45.67
N GLY A 420 17.44 29.39 -44.55
CA GLY A 420 17.25 30.32 -43.43
C GLY A 420 16.05 31.25 -43.58
N SER A 421 15.34 31.24 -44.71
CA SER A 421 14.08 31.95 -44.86
C SER A 421 12.95 31.28 -44.05
N ARG A 422 11.91 32.03 -43.70
CA ARG A 422 10.76 31.52 -42.94
C ARG A 422 9.44 32.16 -43.34
N VAL A 423 8.35 31.43 -43.13
CA VAL A 423 6.97 31.92 -43.29
C VAL A 423 6.25 31.76 -41.97
N ALA A 424 5.72 32.86 -41.42
CA ALA A 424 4.91 32.88 -40.21
C ALA A 424 3.44 33.18 -40.56
N ASP A 425 2.55 32.34 -40.05
CA ASP A 425 1.10 32.36 -40.23
C ASP A 425 0.43 32.55 -38.86
N THR A 426 -0.30 33.64 -38.65
CA THR A 426 -1.23 33.79 -37.51
C THR A 426 -2.60 33.24 -37.89
N ILE A 427 -3.31 32.67 -36.93
CA ILE A 427 -4.59 31.97 -37.15
C ILE A 427 -5.57 32.36 -36.03
N ASP A 428 -6.66 33.04 -36.41
CA ASP A 428 -7.74 33.41 -35.49
C ASP A 428 -8.84 32.34 -35.41
N GLU A 429 -9.84 32.59 -34.57
CA GLU A 429 -10.96 31.68 -34.32
C GLU A 429 -11.93 31.52 -35.49
N ASN A 430 -11.99 32.51 -36.37
CA ASN A 430 -12.90 32.58 -37.51
C ASN A 430 -12.23 32.09 -38.80
N GLY A 431 -10.97 31.65 -38.71
CA GLY A 431 -10.16 31.21 -39.82
C GLY A 431 -9.61 32.34 -40.70
N ALA A 432 -9.61 33.57 -40.21
CA ALA A 432 -8.78 34.64 -40.72
C ALA A 432 -7.42 34.65 -40.00
N GLY A 433 -6.50 35.45 -40.51
CA GLY A 433 -5.17 35.58 -39.94
C GLY A 433 -4.23 36.34 -40.85
N THR A 434 -2.94 36.28 -40.59
CA THR A 434 -1.94 37.02 -41.35
C THR A 434 -0.72 36.17 -41.68
N ARG A 435 -0.12 36.44 -42.84
CA ARG A 435 1.11 35.79 -43.30
C ARG A 435 2.22 36.81 -43.46
N VAL A 436 3.40 36.45 -42.96
CA VAL A 436 4.64 37.20 -43.16
C VAL A 436 5.73 36.24 -43.61
N SER A 437 6.41 36.57 -44.70
CA SER A 437 7.61 35.86 -45.16
C SER A 437 8.85 36.66 -44.77
N THR A 438 9.90 35.98 -44.35
CA THR A 438 11.23 36.55 -44.09
C THR A 438 12.22 35.81 -44.98
N ASP A 439 12.98 36.52 -45.80
CA ASP A 439 13.99 35.91 -46.67
C ASP A 439 15.24 35.47 -45.88
N ALA A 440 16.18 34.80 -46.56
CA ALA A 440 17.43 34.33 -45.97
C ALA A 440 18.33 35.45 -45.40
N ASN A 441 18.13 36.71 -45.83
CA ASN A 441 18.86 37.87 -45.34
C ASN A 441 18.15 38.57 -44.16
N GLY A 442 17.00 38.05 -43.73
CA GLY A 442 16.17 38.63 -42.67
C GLY A 442 15.20 39.71 -43.15
N ASN A 443 15.07 39.96 -44.46
CA ASN A 443 14.13 40.97 -44.96
C ASN A 443 12.69 40.45 -44.86
N ARG A 444 11.84 41.25 -44.23
CA ARG A 444 10.46 40.89 -43.90
C ARG A 444 9.50 41.44 -44.97
N SER A 445 8.59 40.60 -45.46
CA SER A 445 7.51 41.04 -46.36
C SER A 445 6.50 41.91 -45.60
N PRO A 446 5.71 42.74 -46.31
CA PRO A 446 4.49 43.29 -45.74
C PRO A 446 3.58 42.17 -45.23
N GLU A 447 2.80 42.48 -44.20
CA GLU A 447 1.80 41.57 -43.63
C GLU A 447 0.64 41.37 -44.61
N GLN A 448 0.33 40.11 -44.91
CA GLN A 448 -0.73 39.74 -45.83
C GLN A 448 -1.92 39.18 -45.06
N ALA A 449 -3.09 39.75 -45.25
CA ALA A 449 -4.33 39.18 -44.70
C ALA A 449 -4.62 37.84 -45.39
N MET A 450 -4.92 36.82 -44.59
CA MET A 450 -5.19 35.46 -45.01
C MET A 450 -6.60 35.05 -44.60
N SER A 451 -7.25 34.26 -45.44
CA SER A 451 -8.45 33.50 -45.09
C SER A 451 -8.17 32.03 -45.39
N TYR A 452 -8.15 31.22 -44.33
CA TYR A 452 -7.82 29.81 -44.44
C TYR A 452 -9.06 29.01 -44.83
N THR A 453 -8.87 28.04 -45.71
CA THR A 453 -9.94 27.13 -46.14
C THR A 453 -10.34 26.20 -44.99
N PRO A 454 -11.56 25.65 -45.00
CA PRO A 454 -12.00 24.66 -43.99
C PRO A 454 -11.03 23.47 -43.85
N ALA A 455 -10.42 23.01 -44.94
CA ALA A 455 -9.42 21.94 -44.92
C ALA A 455 -8.13 22.36 -44.19
N GLN A 456 -7.68 23.60 -44.36
CA GLN A 456 -6.51 24.13 -43.64
C GLN A 456 -6.81 24.30 -42.14
N LEU A 457 -7.99 24.81 -41.81
CA LEU A 457 -8.44 24.92 -40.41
C LEU A 457 -8.55 23.53 -39.76
N GLN A 458 -9.01 22.53 -40.50
CA GLN A 458 -9.04 21.16 -40.01
C GLN A 458 -7.64 20.58 -39.81
N ALA A 459 -6.67 20.92 -40.67
CA ALA A 459 -5.27 20.52 -40.47
C ALA A 459 -4.64 21.19 -39.24
N PHE A 460 -4.86 22.50 -39.05
CA PHE A 460 -4.40 23.21 -37.85
C PHE A 460 -5.07 22.66 -36.59
N LYS A 461 -6.37 22.36 -36.66
CA LYS A 461 -7.09 21.69 -35.57
C LYS A 461 -6.50 20.31 -35.30
N GLY A 462 -6.21 19.51 -36.32
CA GLY A 462 -5.60 18.19 -36.14
C GLY A 462 -4.22 18.27 -35.48
N GLN A 463 -3.41 19.28 -35.81
CA GLN A 463 -2.15 19.55 -35.13
C GLN A 463 -2.36 20.02 -33.68
N GLY A 464 -3.34 20.88 -33.43
CA GLY A 464 -3.79 21.25 -32.07
C GLY A 464 -4.26 20.06 -31.25
N ASP A 465 -5.08 19.18 -31.84
CA ASP A 465 -5.57 17.96 -31.19
C ASP A 465 -4.42 16.98 -30.91
N THR A 466 -3.43 16.89 -31.81
CA THR A 466 -2.22 16.09 -31.60
C THR A 466 -1.40 16.65 -30.44
N ALA A 467 -1.13 17.96 -30.43
CA ALA A 467 -0.41 18.63 -29.35
C ALA A 467 -1.18 18.57 -28.01
N ALA A 468 -2.51 18.64 -28.03
CA ALA A 468 -3.35 18.44 -26.86
C ALA A 468 -3.34 16.98 -26.37
N GLY A 469 -3.09 16.02 -27.26
CA GLY A 469 -2.86 14.62 -26.95
C GLY A 469 -1.45 14.32 -26.44
N VAL A 470 -0.50 15.24 -26.62
CA VAL A 470 0.81 15.18 -25.95
C VAL A 470 0.59 15.51 -24.48
N ALA A 471 0.30 14.47 -23.70
CA ALA A 471 0.36 14.59 -22.26
C ALA A 471 1.83 14.75 -21.83
N PRO A 472 2.11 15.46 -20.72
CA PRO A 472 3.34 15.16 -20.00
C PRO A 472 3.39 13.65 -19.81
N PRO A 473 4.55 13.01 -20.02
CA PRO A 473 4.61 11.58 -19.89
C PRO A 473 4.07 11.24 -18.51
N GLN A 474 3.08 10.34 -18.51
CA GLN A 474 2.88 9.57 -17.31
C GLN A 474 4.24 8.96 -16.98
N PRO A 475 4.65 8.96 -15.70
CA PRO A 475 5.88 8.29 -15.29
C PRO A 475 5.89 6.95 -15.98
N VAL A 476 6.78 6.79 -16.96
CA VAL A 476 7.04 5.48 -17.53
C VAL A 476 7.64 4.80 -16.32
N GLY A 477 6.82 3.98 -15.65
CA GLY A 477 7.27 3.22 -14.49
C GLY A 477 8.61 2.63 -14.86
N ALA A 478 9.54 2.59 -13.93
CA ALA A 478 10.76 1.81 -14.10
C ALA A 478 10.31 0.39 -14.44
N ASN A 479 10.18 0.11 -15.75
CA ASN A 479 9.87 -1.21 -16.25
C ASN A 479 11.11 -1.99 -15.81
N ASN A 480 10.90 -2.92 -14.89
CA ASN A 480 11.90 -3.81 -14.32
C ASN A 480 12.74 -3.26 -13.17
N ALA A 481 12.16 -2.48 -12.27
CA ALA A 481 12.62 -2.59 -10.90
C ALA A 481 12.04 -3.88 -10.28
N LEU A 482 12.85 -4.95 -10.31
CA LEU A 482 12.79 -6.18 -9.47
C LEU A 482 12.06 -7.40 -10.07
N GLY A 483 12.75 -8.35 -10.72
CA GLY A 483 12.29 -9.76 -10.78
C GLY A 483 10.86 -10.08 -11.29
N GLY A 484 10.25 -9.23 -12.12
CA GLY A 484 8.83 -9.35 -12.50
C GLY A 484 7.95 -8.20 -11.98
N GLN A 485 8.53 -7.32 -11.17
CA GLN A 485 7.88 -6.18 -10.55
C GLN A 485 8.01 -4.91 -11.41
N LYS A 486 6.94 -4.10 -11.41
CA LYS A 486 6.84 -2.78 -12.06
C LYS A 486 6.31 -1.79 -11.06
N ASN A 487 7.13 -0.80 -10.71
CA ASN A 487 6.72 0.30 -9.85
C ASN A 487 6.36 1.52 -10.70
N TYR A 488 5.24 2.14 -10.39
CA TYR A 488 4.77 3.39 -10.96
C TYR A 488 4.90 4.44 -9.88
N SER A 489 5.76 5.43 -10.08
CA SER A 489 5.96 6.50 -9.10
C SER A 489 5.36 7.80 -9.60
N ASP A 490 4.79 8.59 -8.69
CA ASP A 490 4.45 9.98 -8.98
C ASP A 490 5.74 10.75 -9.32
N PRO A 491 5.88 11.31 -10.53
CA PRO A 491 7.11 11.97 -10.96
C PRO A 491 7.43 13.22 -10.14
N ALA A 492 6.44 13.82 -9.48
CA ALA A 492 6.57 14.99 -8.63
C ALA A 492 7.34 14.71 -7.34
N THR A 493 6.97 13.60 -6.71
CA THR A 493 7.36 13.25 -5.34
C THR A 493 8.28 12.03 -5.30
N ASN A 494 8.47 11.36 -6.44
CA ASN A 494 9.10 10.05 -6.56
C ASN A 494 8.42 8.95 -5.72
N ARG A 495 7.19 9.19 -5.25
CA ARG A 495 6.43 8.27 -4.39
C ARG A 495 5.83 7.14 -5.22
N VAL A 496 5.94 5.90 -4.76
CA VAL A 496 5.29 4.76 -5.41
C VAL A 496 3.76 4.95 -5.31
N THR A 497 3.09 4.96 -6.46
CA THR A 497 1.62 5.01 -6.56
C THR A 497 1.05 3.63 -6.79
N ASN A 498 1.74 2.81 -7.59
CA ASN A 498 1.36 1.44 -7.86
C ASN A 498 2.61 0.56 -7.96
N GLN A 499 2.47 -0.69 -7.58
CA GLN A 499 3.48 -1.73 -7.70
C GLN A 499 2.78 -2.97 -8.25
N VAL A 500 3.22 -3.46 -9.39
CA VAL A 500 2.80 -4.76 -9.92
C VAL A 500 3.92 -5.72 -9.64
N VAL A 501 3.74 -6.77 -8.86
CA VAL A 501 4.68 -7.89 -8.68
C VAL A 501 4.23 -9.01 -9.62
N THR A 502 5.15 -9.64 -10.37
CA THR A 502 4.85 -10.81 -11.20
C THR A 502 5.65 -11.99 -10.68
N GLU A 503 4.96 -13.04 -10.27
CA GLU A 503 5.57 -14.26 -9.74
C GLU A 503 6.16 -15.12 -10.88
N PRO A 504 7.08 -16.06 -10.58
CA PRO A 504 7.66 -16.96 -11.59
C PRO A 504 6.64 -17.81 -12.36
N ASP A 505 5.48 -18.08 -11.77
CA ASP A 505 4.38 -18.82 -12.41
C ASP A 505 3.53 -17.95 -13.36
N GLY A 506 3.82 -16.64 -13.43
CA GLY A 506 3.11 -15.65 -14.25
C GLY A 506 1.95 -14.93 -13.56
N SER A 507 1.60 -15.33 -12.33
CA SER A 507 0.59 -14.63 -11.52
C SER A 507 1.08 -13.24 -11.13
N ARG A 508 0.15 -12.32 -10.81
CA ARG A 508 0.49 -10.90 -10.56
C ARG A 508 -0.19 -10.35 -9.33
N THR A 509 0.49 -9.48 -8.60
CA THR A 509 -0.09 -8.70 -7.50
C THR A 509 0.05 -7.21 -7.80
N LEU A 510 -1.06 -6.49 -7.91
CA LEU A 510 -1.09 -5.03 -7.98
C LEU A 510 -1.33 -4.46 -6.58
N ASN A 511 -0.31 -3.85 -6.00
CA ASN A 511 -0.40 -2.99 -4.82
C ASN A 511 -0.61 -1.54 -5.30
N SER A 512 -1.55 -0.83 -4.71
CA SER A 512 -1.75 0.61 -4.93
C SER A 512 -1.61 1.35 -3.61
N TYR A 513 -0.87 2.43 -3.62
CA TYR A 513 -0.52 3.20 -2.43
C TYR A 513 -1.20 4.56 -2.43
N ASN A 514 -1.55 5.05 -1.24
CA ASN A 514 -2.19 6.34 -1.07
C ASN A 514 -1.17 7.48 -0.99
N ASP A 515 -1.64 8.67 -0.57
CA ASP A 515 -0.79 9.85 -0.51
C ASP A 515 0.32 9.82 0.55
N GLN A 516 0.19 8.94 1.52
CA GLN A 516 1.11 8.73 2.64
C GLN A 516 2.00 7.50 2.43
N ASN A 517 2.03 6.95 1.20
CA ASN A 517 2.73 5.71 0.86
C ASN A 517 2.22 4.48 1.65
N THR A 518 1.03 4.54 2.24
CA THR A 518 0.39 3.40 2.88
C THR A 518 -0.42 2.61 1.85
N LEU A 519 -0.50 1.29 2.04
CA LEU A 519 -1.15 0.38 1.08
C LEU A 519 -2.65 0.67 1.05
N GLY A 520 -3.17 1.24 -0.04
CA GLY A 520 -4.61 1.49 -0.20
C GLY A 520 -5.37 0.29 -0.74
N SER A 521 -4.74 -0.49 -1.63
CA SER A 521 -5.33 -1.74 -2.11
C SER A 521 -4.29 -2.75 -2.59
N ARG A 522 -4.65 -4.03 -2.56
CA ARG A 522 -3.88 -5.15 -3.11
C ARG A 522 -4.79 -6.03 -3.95
N VAL A 523 -4.48 -6.22 -5.22
CA VAL A 523 -5.26 -7.05 -6.15
C VAL A 523 -4.39 -8.16 -6.70
N GLN A 524 -4.79 -9.41 -6.52
CA GLN A 524 -4.09 -10.59 -7.03
C GLN A 524 -4.74 -11.10 -8.31
N PHE A 525 -3.91 -11.52 -9.25
CA PHE A 525 -4.27 -12.10 -10.53
C PHE A 525 -3.61 -13.46 -10.71
N ASP A 526 -4.32 -14.41 -11.30
CA ASP A 526 -3.76 -15.69 -11.73
C ASP A 526 -2.83 -15.51 -12.96
N PRO A 527 -2.08 -16.54 -13.39
CA PRO A 527 -1.21 -16.46 -14.56
C PRO A 527 -1.92 -16.14 -15.88
N ASN A 528 -3.24 -16.35 -15.96
CA ASN A 528 -4.06 -16.01 -17.13
C ASN A 528 -4.56 -14.56 -17.10
N GLY A 529 -4.28 -13.81 -16.02
CA GLY A 529 -4.71 -12.44 -15.81
C GLY A 529 -6.11 -12.30 -15.21
N ASN A 530 -6.73 -13.38 -14.72
CA ASN A 530 -8.01 -13.29 -14.01
C ASN A 530 -7.78 -12.84 -12.58
N ARG A 531 -8.66 -11.99 -12.04
CA ARG A 531 -8.58 -11.60 -10.62
C ARG A 531 -8.88 -12.81 -9.74
N VAL A 532 -8.08 -12.98 -8.68
CA VAL A 532 -8.24 -14.02 -7.66
C VAL A 532 -8.71 -13.40 -6.35
N SER A 533 -8.12 -12.27 -5.95
CA SER A 533 -8.53 -11.53 -4.76
C SER A 533 -8.31 -10.03 -4.93
N ALA A 534 -9.06 -9.22 -4.17
CA ALA A 534 -8.80 -7.81 -3.99
C ALA A 534 -9.04 -7.42 -2.53
N ARG A 535 -8.06 -6.79 -1.89
CA ARG A 535 -8.16 -6.27 -0.53
C ARG A 535 -7.99 -4.75 -0.57
N TYR A 536 -8.80 -4.07 0.20
CA TYR A 536 -8.74 -2.63 0.41
C TYR A 536 -8.50 -2.38 1.87
N PHE A 537 -7.67 -1.38 2.14
CA PHE A 537 -7.23 -1.05 3.48
C PHE A 537 -7.68 0.36 3.81
N ASP A 538 -7.95 0.58 5.08
CA ASP A 538 -8.15 1.93 5.59
C ASP A 538 -6.81 2.68 5.56
N PRO A 539 -6.74 3.90 4.99
CA PRO A 539 -5.49 4.62 4.79
C PRO A 539 -4.80 5.03 6.10
N VAL A 540 -5.53 5.08 7.21
CA VAL A 540 -5.04 5.52 8.52
C VAL A 540 -4.68 4.33 9.40
N THR A 541 -5.54 3.31 9.45
CA THR A 541 -5.38 2.15 10.33
C THR A 541 -4.76 0.94 9.64
N GLU A 542 -4.68 0.93 8.31
CA GLU A 542 -4.26 -0.21 7.46
C GLU A 542 -5.02 -1.51 7.73
N ALA A 543 -6.11 -1.45 8.49
CA ALA A 543 -7.00 -2.56 8.70
C ALA A 543 -7.69 -2.87 7.36
N PRO A 544 -7.86 -4.16 6.99
CA PRO A 544 -8.66 -4.52 5.84
C PRO A 544 -10.08 -3.98 6.04
N ASN A 545 -10.52 -3.04 5.22
CA ASN A 545 -11.89 -2.52 5.28
C ASN A 545 -12.80 -3.24 4.27
N LYS A 546 -12.22 -3.95 3.30
CA LYS A 546 -12.96 -4.73 2.30
C LYS A 546 -12.09 -5.79 1.65
N ASN A 547 -12.57 -7.02 1.64
CA ASN A 547 -11.98 -8.15 0.94
C ASN A 547 -12.93 -8.64 -0.16
N ILE A 548 -12.38 -9.01 -1.31
CA ILE A 548 -13.12 -9.58 -2.43
C ILE A 548 -12.39 -10.84 -2.86
N ASP A 549 -13.07 -11.98 -2.85
CA ASP A 549 -12.54 -13.24 -3.34
C ASP A 549 -13.27 -13.62 -4.61
N TYR A 550 -12.52 -13.82 -5.69
CA TYR A 550 -13.04 -14.20 -7.00
C TYR A 550 -12.88 -15.71 -7.19
N GLN A 551 -13.92 -16.34 -7.73
CA GLN A 551 -13.91 -17.74 -8.09
C GLN A 551 -13.55 -17.90 -9.58
N PRO A 552 -13.03 -19.06 -10.00
CA PRO A 552 -12.67 -19.31 -11.41
C PRO A 552 -13.84 -19.17 -12.39
N ASP A 553 -15.08 -19.33 -11.94
CA ASP A 553 -16.29 -19.17 -12.76
C ASP A 553 -16.71 -17.69 -12.94
N GLY A 554 -15.98 -16.74 -12.35
CA GLY A 554 -16.27 -15.31 -12.37
C GLY A 554 -17.23 -14.83 -11.26
N SER A 555 -17.76 -15.75 -10.44
CA SER A 555 -18.48 -15.40 -9.21
C SER A 555 -17.53 -14.78 -8.18
N ARG A 556 -18.06 -14.04 -7.20
CA ARG A 556 -17.24 -13.44 -6.14
C ARG A 556 -17.95 -13.30 -4.81
N SER A 557 -17.18 -13.29 -3.75
CA SER A 557 -17.62 -12.90 -2.40
C SER A 557 -17.00 -11.56 -2.02
N VAL A 558 -17.74 -10.69 -1.35
CA VAL A 558 -17.27 -9.39 -0.86
C VAL A 558 -17.50 -9.34 0.65
N THR A 559 -16.43 -9.30 1.43
CA THR A 559 -16.48 -9.21 2.89
C THR A 559 -16.04 -7.83 3.35
N THR A 560 -16.90 -7.15 4.11
CA THR A 560 -16.67 -5.83 4.69
C THR A 560 -16.77 -5.95 6.20
N PRO A 561 -15.65 -5.87 6.95
CA PRO A 561 -15.70 -5.69 8.39
C PRO A 561 -16.16 -4.28 8.76
N ASP A 562 -16.93 -4.18 9.84
CA ASP A 562 -17.33 -2.96 10.52
C ASP A 562 -16.74 -3.01 11.93
N ASN A 563 -15.63 -2.32 12.09
CA ASN A 563 -14.84 -2.32 13.32
C ASN A 563 -15.54 -1.57 14.46
N GLU A 564 -16.44 -0.62 14.16
CA GLU A 564 -17.18 0.12 15.19
C GLU A 564 -18.21 -0.78 15.87
N ASN A 565 -18.86 -1.65 15.10
CA ASN A 565 -19.92 -2.53 15.59
C ASN A 565 -19.48 -3.99 15.82
N LEU A 566 -18.18 -4.27 15.67
CA LEU A 566 -17.61 -5.63 15.70
C LEU A 566 -18.39 -6.60 14.80
N SER A 567 -18.83 -6.12 13.64
CA SER A 567 -19.68 -6.86 12.73
C SER A 567 -18.99 -7.11 11.39
N MET A 568 -19.45 -8.12 10.65
CA MET A 568 -18.87 -8.49 9.36
C MET A 568 -20.00 -8.77 8.37
N LYS A 569 -19.95 -8.11 7.22
CA LYS A 569 -20.91 -8.31 6.13
C LYS A 569 -20.25 -9.02 4.96
N THR A 570 -20.78 -10.16 4.53
CA THR A 570 -20.32 -10.92 3.37
C THR A 570 -21.41 -10.93 2.29
N GLN A 571 -21.10 -10.55 1.06
CA GLN A 571 -22.04 -10.52 -0.07
C GLN A 571 -21.51 -11.39 -1.20
N SER A 572 -22.29 -12.38 -1.61
CA SER A 572 -21.96 -13.29 -2.70
C SER A 572 -22.65 -12.86 -4.00
N TYR A 573 -21.92 -12.92 -5.10
CA TYR A 573 -22.38 -12.56 -6.44
C TYR A 573 -22.06 -13.69 -7.42
N ASN A 574 -22.96 -13.95 -8.37
CA ASN A 574 -22.70 -14.88 -9.47
C ASN A 574 -21.79 -14.24 -10.56
N ALA A 575 -21.44 -15.03 -11.58
CA ALA A 575 -20.60 -14.62 -12.71
C ALA A 575 -21.17 -13.46 -13.55
N LYS A 576 -22.49 -13.22 -13.49
CA LYS A 576 -23.17 -12.08 -14.15
C LYS A 576 -23.22 -10.84 -13.26
N ASN A 577 -22.49 -10.83 -12.15
CA ASN A 577 -22.46 -9.73 -11.20
C ASN A 577 -23.80 -9.50 -10.46
N GLN A 578 -24.62 -10.56 -10.32
CA GLN A 578 -25.90 -10.49 -9.61
C GLN A 578 -25.72 -11.06 -8.19
N MET A 579 -26.24 -10.36 -7.19
CA MET A 579 -26.17 -10.79 -5.80
C MET A 579 -27.01 -12.05 -5.60
N THR A 580 -26.44 -13.07 -4.96
CA THR A 580 -27.12 -14.34 -4.63
C THR A 580 -27.32 -14.51 -3.14
N GLN A 581 -26.46 -13.88 -2.32
CA GLN A 581 -26.50 -13.99 -0.88
C GLN A 581 -25.90 -12.75 -0.22
N ALA A 582 -26.41 -12.37 0.95
CA ALA A 582 -25.78 -11.43 1.86
C ALA A 582 -25.82 -12.01 3.28
N GLN A 583 -24.74 -11.96 4.02
CA GLN A 583 -24.63 -12.44 5.38
C GLN A 583 -24.08 -11.33 6.29
N ASN A 584 -24.76 -11.03 7.38
CA ASN A 584 -24.30 -10.12 8.42
C ASN A 584 -24.02 -10.92 9.68
N VAL A 585 -22.79 -10.88 10.19
CA VAL A 585 -22.35 -11.52 11.44
C VAL A 585 -22.10 -10.41 12.46
N SER A 586 -22.65 -10.53 13.66
CA SER A 586 -22.44 -9.56 14.74
C SER A 586 -22.46 -10.28 16.10
N PRO A 587 -22.11 -9.61 17.21
CA PRO A 587 -22.31 -10.17 18.55
C PRO A 587 -23.77 -10.51 18.86
N MET A 588 -24.71 -9.92 18.11
CA MET A 588 -26.15 -10.15 18.23
C MET A 588 -26.67 -11.33 17.39
N GLY A 589 -25.81 -12.02 16.64
CA GLY A 589 -26.17 -13.18 15.83
C GLY A 589 -25.75 -13.09 14.35
N ILE A 590 -26.23 -14.06 13.55
CA ILE A 590 -25.95 -14.17 12.11
C ILE A 590 -27.25 -14.03 11.32
N GLN A 591 -27.30 -13.11 10.37
CA GLN A 591 -28.40 -12.99 9.41
C GLN A 591 -27.90 -13.32 8.01
N THR A 592 -28.55 -14.25 7.31
CA THR A 592 -28.23 -14.65 5.94
C THR A 592 -29.44 -14.46 5.04
N THR A 593 -29.34 -13.57 4.06
CA THR A 593 -30.38 -13.24 3.08
C THR A 593 -30.02 -13.86 1.73
N HIS A 594 -30.93 -14.58 1.12
CA HIS A 594 -30.79 -15.19 -0.20
C HIS A 594 -31.57 -14.38 -1.23
N TYR A 595 -31.00 -14.25 -2.44
CA TYR A 595 -31.57 -13.46 -3.52
C TYR A 595 -31.79 -14.34 -4.75
N ASP A 596 -32.86 -14.07 -5.48
CA ASP A 596 -33.03 -14.52 -6.85
C ASP A 596 -32.10 -13.69 -7.75
N PRO A 597 -31.12 -14.30 -8.43
CA PRO A 597 -30.16 -13.56 -9.24
C PRO A 597 -30.81 -12.85 -10.44
N GLU A 598 -31.93 -13.33 -10.97
CA GLU A 598 -32.57 -12.72 -12.14
C GLU A 598 -33.35 -11.46 -11.78
N THR A 599 -34.03 -11.48 -10.64
CA THR A 599 -34.94 -10.39 -10.21
C THR A 599 -34.34 -9.48 -9.15
N GLY A 600 -33.29 -9.94 -8.45
CA GLY A 600 -32.74 -9.27 -7.26
C GLY A 600 -33.65 -9.35 -6.03
N ALA A 601 -34.76 -10.09 -6.10
CA ALA A 601 -35.71 -10.23 -5.01
C ALA A 601 -35.19 -11.18 -3.92
N ILE A 602 -35.51 -10.90 -2.66
CA ILE A 602 -35.16 -11.80 -1.55
C ILE A 602 -36.04 -13.06 -1.64
N THR A 603 -35.41 -14.23 -1.66
CA THR A 603 -36.09 -15.54 -1.70
C THR A 603 -36.15 -16.22 -0.33
N ALA A 604 -35.18 -15.93 0.54
CA ALA A 604 -35.17 -16.41 1.91
C ALA A 604 -34.33 -15.52 2.82
N GLN A 605 -34.59 -15.58 4.13
CA GLN A 605 -33.78 -14.96 5.16
C GLN A 605 -33.66 -15.91 6.35
N ASN A 606 -32.44 -16.20 6.80
CA ASN A 606 -32.15 -17.01 7.97
C ASN A 606 -31.49 -16.14 9.04
N THR A 607 -32.04 -16.09 10.24
CA THR A 607 -31.50 -15.34 11.38
C THR A 607 -31.18 -16.31 12.50
N THR A 608 -29.93 -16.37 12.95
CA THR A 608 -29.47 -17.14 14.11
C THR A 608 -29.14 -16.18 15.25
N ASP A 609 -29.71 -16.41 16.42
CA ASP A 609 -29.44 -15.63 17.63
C ASP A 609 -28.15 -16.11 18.36
N PRO A 610 -27.61 -15.34 19.33
CA PRO A 610 -26.40 -15.72 20.06
C PRO A 610 -26.56 -17.00 20.90
N GLY A 611 -27.80 -17.39 21.21
CA GLY A 611 -28.13 -18.62 21.94
C GLY A 611 -28.18 -19.87 21.05
N GLY A 612 -28.01 -19.72 19.73
CA GLY A 612 -28.06 -20.80 18.75
C GLY A 612 -29.45 -21.09 18.20
N GLY A 613 -30.50 -20.40 18.69
CA GLY A 613 -31.82 -20.45 18.08
C GLY A 613 -31.78 -19.81 16.69
N HIS A 614 -32.64 -20.25 15.77
CA HIS A 614 -32.69 -19.64 14.44
C HIS A 614 -34.09 -19.60 13.83
N THR A 615 -34.32 -18.62 12.96
CA THR A 615 -35.56 -18.40 12.22
C THR A 615 -35.28 -18.37 10.73
N ILE A 616 -36.02 -19.13 9.94
CA ILE A 616 -35.96 -19.18 8.47
C ILE A 616 -37.25 -18.61 7.89
N GLU A 617 -37.15 -17.47 7.23
CA GLU A 617 -38.20 -16.87 6.41
C GLU A 617 -38.03 -17.29 4.95
N SER A 618 -39.06 -17.84 4.33
CA SER A 618 -39.13 -18.05 2.87
C SER A 618 -40.02 -17.00 2.23
N ARG A 619 -39.67 -16.56 1.03
CA ARG A 619 -40.39 -15.52 0.28
C ARG A 619 -40.75 -16.01 -1.12
N ASN A 620 -41.87 -15.51 -1.65
CA ASN A 620 -42.29 -15.81 -3.01
C ASN A 620 -41.58 -14.90 -4.05
N ALA A 621 -41.85 -15.10 -5.34
CA ALA A 621 -41.23 -14.33 -6.43
C ALA A 621 -41.56 -12.81 -6.39
N GLN A 622 -42.53 -12.38 -5.60
CA GLN A 622 -42.87 -10.96 -5.38
C GLN A 622 -42.21 -10.39 -4.11
N GLY A 623 -41.38 -11.17 -3.40
CA GLY A 623 -40.73 -10.76 -2.16
C GLY A 623 -41.59 -10.88 -0.89
N ASN A 624 -42.81 -11.38 -1.01
CA ASN A 624 -43.74 -11.57 0.10
C ASN A 624 -43.38 -12.81 0.92
N VAL A 625 -43.46 -12.72 2.24
CA VAL A 625 -43.17 -13.86 3.15
C VAL A 625 -44.20 -14.97 2.98
N GLY A 626 -43.75 -16.15 2.57
CA GLY A 626 -44.54 -17.37 2.42
C GLY A 626 -44.53 -18.25 3.66
N ALA A 627 -43.41 -18.32 4.39
CA ALA A 627 -43.36 -19.00 5.68
C ALA A 627 -42.25 -18.44 6.60
N ILE A 628 -42.42 -18.63 7.91
CA ILE A 628 -41.46 -18.32 8.97
C ILE A 628 -41.36 -19.56 9.87
N ASN A 629 -40.21 -20.21 9.91
CA ASN A 629 -39.96 -21.37 10.78
C ASN A 629 -38.93 -20.99 11.83
N SER A 630 -39.23 -21.22 13.11
CA SER A 630 -38.33 -20.96 14.22
C SER A 630 -37.88 -22.26 14.87
N TYR A 631 -36.62 -22.29 15.30
CA TYR A 631 -35.94 -23.45 15.87
C TYR A 631 -35.21 -23.05 17.15
N ASP A 632 -35.12 -23.97 18.10
CA ASP A 632 -34.28 -23.82 19.28
C ASP A 632 -32.79 -24.07 18.97
N ALA A 633 -31.93 -23.88 19.98
CA ALA A 633 -30.49 -24.09 19.89
C ALA A 633 -30.06 -25.53 19.52
N THR A 634 -30.96 -26.51 19.66
CA THR A 634 -30.72 -27.91 19.27
C THR A 634 -31.20 -28.24 17.87
N GLY A 635 -31.76 -27.25 17.16
CA GLY A 635 -32.35 -27.39 15.83
C GLY A 635 -33.76 -27.99 15.84
N LYS A 636 -34.44 -28.06 17.00
CA LYS A 636 -35.83 -28.52 17.06
C LYS A 636 -36.77 -27.37 16.74
N PRO A 637 -37.81 -27.58 15.91
CA PRO A 637 -38.77 -26.53 15.59
C PRO A 637 -39.54 -26.12 16.85
N THR A 638 -39.73 -24.82 17.04
CA THR A 638 -40.51 -24.22 18.14
C THR A 638 -41.81 -23.61 17.62
N SER A 639 -41.77 -23.02 16.43
CA SER A 639 -42.96 -22.57 15.72
C SER A 639 -42.78 -22.56 14.20
N SER A 640 -43.89 -22.62 13.45
CA SER A 640 -43.95 -22.47 12.01
C SER A 640 -45.16 -21.66 11.65
N THR A 641 -45.01 -20.60 10.86
CA THR A 641 -46.13 -19.86 10.29
C THR A 641 -46.04 -19.85 8.79
N SER A 642 -47.10 -20.24 8.09
CA SER A 642 -47.14 -20.28 6.61
C SER A 642 -48.37 -19.57 6.08
N TYR A 643 -48.19 -18.79 5.01
CA TYR A 643 -49.26 -18.12 4.26
C TYR A 643 -49.36 -18.72 2.85
N ASP A 644 -50.54 -19.23 2.51
CA ASP A 644 -50.80 -19.77 1.17
C ASP A 644 -51.71 -18.81 0.39
N PRO A 645 -51.18 -18.05 -0.58
CA PRO A 645 -51.98 -17.15 -1.41
C PRO A 645 -52.74 -17.89 -2.54
N SER A 646 -52.39 -19.15 -2.84
CA SER A 646 -52.91 -19.87 -4.01
C SER A 646 -54.34 -20.39 -3.83
N ASP A 647 -54.87 -20.37 -2.61
CA ASP A 647 -56.22 -20.85 -2.29
C ASP A 647 -57.34 -19.80 -2.51
N GLY A 648 -56.99 -18.59 -2.98
CA GLY A 648 -57.93 -17.49 -3.22
C GLY A 648 -58.58 -16.90 -1.96
N SER A 649 -58.27 -17.43 -0.78
CA SER A 649 -58.83 -17.06 0.53
C SER A 649 -57.80 -16.50 1.51
N GLY A 650 -56.51 -16.68 1.23
CA GLY A 650 -55.39 -16.19 2.03
C GLY A 650 -55.28 -16.90 3.37
N THR A 651 -55.10 -18.22 3.34
CA THR A 651 -54.99 -19.01 4.57
C THR A 651 -53.65 -18.76 5.28
N LEU A 652 -53.73 -18.41 6.57
CA LEU A 652 -52.57 -18.36 7.47
C LEU A 652 -52.64 -19.57 8.42
N THR A 653 -51.57 -20.35 8.50
CA THR A 653 -51.44 -21.46 9.45
C THR A 653 -50.27 -21.17 10.37
N HIS A 654 -50.51 -21.10 11.68
CA HIS A 654 -49.50 -21.02 12.72
C HIS A 654 -49.45 -22.35 13.48
N VAL A 655 -48.26 -22.89 13.69
CA VAL A 655 -48.01 -24.13 14.41
C VAL A 655 -47.04 -23.83 15.53
N THR A 656 -47.39 -24.16 16.76
CA THR A 656 -46.47 -24.17 17.90
C THR A 656 -46.10 -25.62 18.20
N TYR A 657 -44.81 -25.92 18.29
CA TYR A 657 -44.29 -27.26 18.58
C TYR A 657 -43.94 -27.36 20.06
N ASN A 658 -44.54 -28.34 20.74
CA ASN A 658 -44.31 -28.56 22.17
C ASN A 658 -43.13 -29.52 22.39
N PRO A 659 -42.43 -29.43 23.54
CA PRO A 659 -41.31 -30.33 23.85
C PRO A 659 -41.65 -31.83 23.89
N ASP A 660 -42.93 -32.18 24.07
CA ASP A 660 -43.44 -33.55 24.11
C ASP A 660 -43.71 -34.15 22.72
N GLY A 661 -43.44 -33.38 21.64
CA GLY A 661 -43.68 -33.77 20.25
C GLY A 661 -45.11 -33.52 19.76
N SER A 662 -46.00 -33.02 20.62
CA SER A 662 -47.31 -32.51 20.18
C SER A 662 -47.18 -31.14 19.49
N ARG A 663 -48.19 -30.76 18.71
CA ARG A 663 -48.24 -29.44 18.05
C ARG A 663 -49.62 -28.80 18.19
N ALA A 664 -49.65 -27.54 18.59
CA ALA A 664 -50.85 -26.71 18.52
C ALA A 664 -50.92 -26.04 17.15
N VAL A 665 -52.06 -26.14 16.47
CA VAL A 665 -52.26 -25.59 15.13
C VAL A 665 -53.41 -24.61 15.16
N ASP A 666 -53.13 -23.37 14.76
CA ASP A 666 -54.09 -22.30 14.56
C ASP A 666 -54.13 -21.93 13.08
N LYS A 667 -55.31 -22.01 12.47
CA LYS A 667 -55.52 -21.77 11.04
C LYS A 667 -56.60 -20.71 10.85
N ALA A 668 -56.31 -19.65 10.11
CA ALA A 668 -57.32 -18.70 9.66
C ALA A 668 -57.51 -18.77 8.15
N THR A 669 -58.76 -18.78 7.72
CA THR A 669 -59.16 -18.79 6.32
C THR A 669 -60.34 -17.82 6.17
N GLY A 670 -60.13 -16.68 5.49
CA GLY A 670 -61.13 -15.62 5.39
C GLY A 670 -61.52 -15.03 6.76
N THR A 671 -62.78 -15.19 7.16
CA THR A 671 -63.31 -14.76 8.48
C THR A 671 -63.40 -15.90 9.50
N GLN A 672 -62.94 -17.11 9.16
CA GLN A 672 -63.01 -18.28 10.02
C GLN A 672 -61.66 -18.62 10.64
N HIS A 673 -61.68 -19.00 11.92
CA HIS A 673 -60.54 -19.46 12.70
C HIS A 673 -60.77 -20.89 13.15
N THR A 674 -59.80 -21.76 12.91
CA THR A 674 -59.78 -23.16 13.33
C THR A 674 -58.55 -23.42 14.18
N SER A 675 -58.73 -23.89 15.41
CA SER A 675 -57.64 -24.27 16.32
C SER A 675 -57.78 -25.75 16.72
N TYR A 676 -56.69 -26.49 16.75
CA TYR A 676 -56.64 -27.88 17.21
C TYR A 676 -55.24 -28.26 17.71
N THR A 677 -55.13 -29.34 18.47
CA THR A 677 -53.83 -29.93 18.84
C THR A 677 -53.65 -31.24 18.07
N VAL A 678 -52.43 -31.54 17.64
CA VAL A 678 -52.06 -32.85 17.12
C VAL A 678 -51.10 -33.49 18.12
N GLY A 679 -51.48 -34.65 18.64
CA GLY A 679 -50.65 -35.42 19.57
C GLY A 679 -49.36 -35.93 18.90
N SER A 680 -48.41 -36.43 19.71
CA SER A 680 -47.19 -37.05 19.20
C SER A 680 -47.45 -38.34 18.39
N ASP A 681 -48.64 -38.92 18.53
CA ASP A 681 -49.17 -40.03 17.73
C ASP A 681 -49.79 -39.59 16.38
N GLY A 682 -49.81 -38.28 16.10
CA GLY A 682 -50.38 -37.70 14.90
C GLY A 682 -51.90 -37.50 14.93
N GLN A 683 -52.59 -37.80 16.04
CA GLN A 683 -54.04 -37.68 16.13
C GLN A 683 -54.48 -36.23 16.46
N GLU A 684 -55.47 -35.72 15.73
CA GLU A 684 -56.09 -34.41 15.96
C GLU A 684 -57.05 -34.46 17.16
N GLN A 685 -56.93 -33.49 18.06
CA GLN A 685 -57.77 -33.36 19.25
C GLN A 685 -58.23 -31.91 19.44
N GLY A 686 -59.43 -31.75 20.00
CA GLY A 686 -59.92 -30.44 20.45
C GLY A 686 -60.18 -29.43 19.33
N ARG A 687 -60.49 -29.90 18.10
CA ARG A 687 -60.77 -29.01 16.97
C ARG A 687 -61.96 -28.09 17.25
N GLN A 688 -61.70 -26.80 17.23
CA GLN A 688 -62.71 -25.75 17.32
C GLN A 688 -62.68 -24.94 16.03
N THR A 689 -63.84 -24.61 15.47
CA THR A 689 -63.96 -23.72 14.31
C THR A 689 -65.02 -22.69 14.60
N GLY A 690 -64.67 -21.42 14.44
CA GLY A 690 -65.56 -20.29 14.73
C GLY A 690 -65.20 -19.06 13.92
N ALA A 691 -65.97 -17.99 14.10
CA ALA A 691 -65.60 -16.69 13.55
C ALA A 691 -64.30 -16.19 14.20
N LEU A 692 -63.45 -15.48 13.44
CA LEU A 692 -62.30 -14.78 14.01
C LEU A 692 -62.81 -13.83 15.09
N SER A 693 -62.32 -13.99 16.32
CA SER A 693 -62.53 -13.00 17.37
C SER A 693 -61.89 -11.66 16.94
N PRO A 694 -62.37 -10.50 17.43
CA PRO A 694 -61.76 -9.21 17.10
C PRO A 694 -60.26 -9.15 17.45
N GLY A 695 -59.83 -9.80 18.53
CA GLY A 695 -58.42 -9.89 18.92
C GLY A 695 -57.60 -10.73 17.93
N ASN A 696 -58.10 -11.91 17.54
CA ASN A 696 -57.44 -12.73 16.54
C ASN A 696 -57.46 -12.01 15.18
N ALA A 697 -58.53 -11.31 14.82
CA ALA A 697 -58.62 -10.52 13.59
C ALA A 697 -57.56 -9.43 13.50
N ALA A 698 -57.24 -8.77 14.62
CA ALA A 698 -56.15 -7.81 14.68
C ALA A 698 -54.78 -8.49 14.47
N THR A 699 -54.51 -9.60 15.19
CA THR A 699 -53.28 -10.39 15.01
C THR A 699 -53.14 -10.89 13.57
N PHE A 700 -54.17 -11.52 13.01
CA PHE A 700 -54.17 -12.00 11.62
C PHE A 700 -54.06 -10.86 10.62
N ALA A 701 -54.64 -9.68 10.89
CA ALA A 701 -54.47 -8.50 10.06
C ALA A 701 -53.04 -7.96 10.10
N ASP A 702 -52.38 -7.97 11.25
CA ASP A 702 -50.97 -7.56 11.37
C ASP A 702 -50.05 -8.55 10.65
N TRP A 703 -50.28 -9.85 10.75
CA TRP A 703 -49.57 -10.85 9.95
C TRP A 703 -49.83 -10.71 8.45
N LYS A 704 -51.07 -10.40 8.07
CA LYS A 704 -51.42 -10.10 6.67
C LYS A 704 -50.70 -8.86 6.17
N LYS A 705 -50.51 -7.82 6.99
CA LYS A 705 -49.67 -6.66 6.67
C LYS A 705 -48.23 -7.10 6.41
N TYR A 706 -47.63 -7.91 7.30
CA TYR A 706 -46.28 -8.47 7.12
C TYR A 706 -46.13 -9.30 5.83
N ALA A 707 -47.16 -10.08 5.46
CA ALA A 707 -47.17 -10.86 4.22
C ALA A 707 -47.38 -10.02 2.94
N THR A 708 -47.87 -8.78 3.07
CA THR A 708 -48.12 -7.85 1.94
C THR A 708 -47.13 -6.68 1.87
N GLN A 709 -46.18 -6.59 2.82
CA GLN A 709 -45.15 -5.56 2.81
C GLN A 709 -44.11 -5.87 1.74
N THR A 710 -44.20 -5.18 0.61
CA THR A 710 -43.05 -4.87 -0.25
C THR A 710 -42.00 -4.12 0.58
N PRO A 711 -40.68 -4.37 0.38
CA PRO A 711 -39.64 -3.65 1.12
C PRO A 711 -39.77 -2.14 0.93
N ASP A 712 -39.67 -1.36 2.02
CA ASP A 712 -39.42 0.07 1.92
C ASP A 712 -38.05 0.29 1.24
N GLU A 713 -38.02 1.09 0.18
CA GLU A 713 -36.83 1.54 -0.56
C GLU A 713 -35.97 2.53 0.27
N GLY A 714 -35.59 2.15 1.49
CA GLY A 714 -34.82 2.96 2.42
C GLY A 714 -33.30 2.84 2.30
N GLY A 715 -32.78 2.30 1.21
CA GLY A 715 -31.33 2.23 0.93
C GLY A 715 -30.98 3.09 -0.28
N ALA A 716 -30.19 4.14 -0.06
CA ALA A 716 -29.80 5.13 -1.06
C ALA A 716 -29.43 4.49 -2.42
N GLN A 717 -30.27 4.72 -3.43
CA GLN A 717 -29.88 4.58 -4.83
C GLN A 717 -28.88 5.67 -5.16
N THR A 718 -27.59 5.34 -5.19
CA THR A 718 -26.66 6.07 -6.06
C THR A 718 -27.09 5.81 -7.50
N GLN A 719 -27.58 6.85 -8.17
CA GLN A 719 -27.88 6.85 -9.60
C GLN A 719 -26.63 6.43 -10.38
N ALA A 720 -26.60 5.19 -10.85
CA ALA A 720 -25.74 4.81 -11.96
C ALA A 720 -26.41 5.33 -13.24
N THR A 721 -25.84 6.38 -13.83
CA THR A 721 -26.14 6.80 -15.20
C THR A 721 -25.95 5.64 -16.16
N GLN A 722 -27.02 5.25 -16.86
CA GLN A 722 -26.98 4.30 -17.97
C GLN A 722 -26.01 4.78 -19.06
N PRO A 723 -25.03 3.96 -19.51
CA PRO A 723 -24.42 4.17 -20.81
C PRO A 723 -25.36 3.69 -21.92
N ALA A 724 -25.39 4.45 -23.02
CA ALA A 724 -26.17 4.19 -24.22
C ALA A 724 -25.89 2.81 -24.85
N PRO A 725 -26.84 2.20 -25.58
CA PRO A 725 -26.67 0.87 -26.16
C PRO A 725 -25.61 0.84 -27.26
N ALA A 726 -24.59 0.02 -27.06
CA ALA A 726 -23.59 -0.30 -28.08
C ALA A 726 -24.24 -1.08 -29.24
N GLN A 727 -23.98 -0.64 -30.46
CA GLN A 727 -24.37 -1.32 -31.69
C GLN A 727 -23.62 -2.65 -31.83
N GLN A 728 -24.35 -3.70 -32.22
CA GLN A 728 -23.82 -5.01 -32.57
C GLN A 728 -22.77 -4.91 -33.71
N PRO A 729 -21.61 -5.58 -33.59
CA PRO A 729 -20.79 -5.88 -34.76
C PRO A 729 -21.45 -7.00 -35.57
N GLN A 730 -21.61 -6.74 -36.87
CA GLN A 730 -22.06 -7.72 -37.86
C GLN A 730 -21.03 -8.85 -38.03
N ASP A 731 -21.54 -10.08 -37.97
CA ASP A 731 -20.91 -11.28 -38.50
C ASP A 731 -20.48 -11.09 -39.96
N THR A 732 -19.20 -11.36 -40.25
CA THR A 732 -18.77 -11.82 -41.57
C THR A 732 -17.97 -13.10 -41.40
N SER A 733 -18.66 -14.23 -41.59
CA SER A 733 -18.04 -15.53 -41.80
C SER A 733 -17.69 -15.67 -43.28
N ALA A 734 -16.42 -15.98 -43.55
CA ALA A 734 -15.98 -16.55 -44.81
C ALA A 734 -15.22 -17.86 -44.52
N SER A 735 -15.64 -18.87 -45.26
CA SER A 735 -15.20 -20.26 -45.33
C SER A 735 -13.70 -20.54 -45.16
N GLY A 736 -13.36 -21.70 -44.61
CA GLY A 736 -12.01 -22.26 -44.76
C GLY A 736 -11.74 -23.51 -43.94
N ASP A 737 -12.29 -24.62 -44.38
CA ASP A 737 -11.99 -26.00 -43.99
C ASP A 737 -10.47 -26.30 -43.97
N ASN A 738 -9.90 -26.81 -42.87
CA ASN A 738 -9.12 -28.05 -42.91
C ASN A 738 -8.75 -28.65 -41.54
N SER A 739 -8.69 -29.97 -41.61
CA SER A 739 -8.55 -31.04 -40.63
C SER A 739 -7.26 -31.15 -39.80
N GLN A 740 -7.44 -31.77 -38.61
CA GLN A 740 -6.59 -32.77 -37.91
C GLN A 740 -5.06 -32.71 -38.02
N GLN A 741 -4.35 -32.65 -36.89
CA GLN A 741 -3.51 -33.78 -36.39
C GLN A 741 -2.81 -33.50 -35.04
N THR A 742 -3.11 -34.38 -34.08
CA THR A 742 -2.25 -35.10 -33.10
C THR A 742 -0.97 -34.49 -32.51
N ALA A 743 -0.90 -34.65 -31.17
CA ALA A 743 0.24 -34.48 -30.28
C ALA A 743 1.49 -35.32 -30.63
N ALA A 744 2.67 -34.77 -30.33
CA ALA A 744 3.83 -35.49 -29.77
C ALA A 744 4.87 -34.50 -29.21
N ALA A 745 5.31 -34.74 -27.98
CA ALA A 745 6.55 -34.21 -27.40
C ALA A 745 7.69 -35.25 -27.58
N PRO A 746 8.90 -35.04 -27.05
CA PRO A 746 10.03 -34.37 -27.70
C PRO A 746 11.17 -35.36 -28.03
N THR A 747 12.15 -34.94 -28.84
CA THR A 747 13.45 -35.65 -28.90
C THR A 747 14.61 -34.66 -28.77
N ASN A 748 15.46 -34.97 -27.80
CA ASN A 748 16.80 -34.41 -27.59
C ASN A 748 17.70 -34.71 -28.78
N ALA A 749 18.50 -33.74 -29.19
CA ALA A 749 19.81 -33.99 -29.77
C ALA A 749 20.75 -32.85 -29.35
N SER A 750 21.71 -33.24 -28.53
CA SER A 750 22.96 -32.56 -28.20
C SER A 750 23.74 -32.19 -29.46
N ASP A 751 24.42 -31.04 -29.43
CA ASP A 751 25.80 -30.96 -29.92
C ASP A 751 26.57 -29.86 -29.16
N GLN A 752 27.61 -30.33 -28.46
CA GLN A 752 28.67 -29.52 -27.87
C GLN A 752 29.60 -29.03 -28.98
N GLN A 753 29.95 -27.75 -28.97
CA GLN A 753 31.19 -27.30 -29.60
C GLN A 753 31.96 -26.39 -28.65
N VAL A 754 33.17 -26.86 -28.35
CA VAL A 754 34.21 -26.28 -27.50
C VAL A 754 35.02 -25.28 -28.33
N ALA A 755 35.25 -24.08 -27.79
CA ALA A 755 36.35 -23.19 -28.18
C ALA A 755 36.70 -22.34 -26.94
N ALA A 756 37.75 -22.71 -26.19
CA ALA A 756 39.14 -22.30 -26.38
C ALA A 756 39.41 -20.84 -25.97
N GLU A 757 39.90 -20.66 -24.74
CA GLU A 757 40.55 -19.43 -24.24
C GLU A 757 41.83 -19.10 -25.02
N PRO A 758 42.17 -17.79 -25.08
CA PRO A 758 43.54 -17.37 -24.82
C PRO A 758 43.64 -16.15 -23.85
N PRO A 759 44.84 -15.82 -23.36
CA PRO A 759 45.05 -15.52 -21.95
C PRO A 759 45.19 -14.03 -21.60
N ALA A 760 45.14 -13.78 -20.29
CA ALA A 760 45.40 -12.51 -19.62
C ALA A 760 46.77 -11.90 -19.96
N VAL A 761 46.79 -10.61 -20.27
CA VAL A 761 47.95 -9.73 -20.10
C VAL A 761 47.47 -8.41 -19.50
N ASN A 762 48.11 -8.05 -18.40
CA ASN A 762 47.94 -6.85 -17.61
C ASN A 762 48.91 -5.78 -18.14
N THR A 763 48.43 -4.61 -18.55
CA THR A 763 49.23 -3.36 -18.62
C THR A 763 48.33 -2.14 -18.52
N ASP A 764 48.63 -1.32 -17.51
CA ASP A 764 48.31 0.10 -17.36
C ASP A 764 48.31 0.88 -18.69
N SER A 765 47.29 1.73 -18.86
CA SER A 765 47.50 3.11 -19.28
C SER A 765 46.22 3.93 -19.10
N ASP A 766 46.33 4.93 -18.23
CA ASP A 766 45.53 6.15 -18.21
C ASP A 766 45.10 6.61 -19.61
N THR A 767 43.81 6.87 -19.78
CA THR A 767 43.30 8.08 -20.42
C THR A 767 41.77 8.13 -20.26
N GLN A 768 41.31 8.94 -19.31
CA GLN A 768 39.93 9.40 -19.27
C GLN A 768 39.54 10.02 -20.63
N PRO A 769 38.38 9.69 -21.21
CA PRO A 769 37.71 10.63 -22.08
C PRO A 769 36.99 11.66 -21.21
N SER A 770 37.50 12.88 -21.27
CA SER A 770 36.88 14.11 -20.78
C SER A 770 35.40 14.21 -21.16
N ALA A 771 34.60 14.65 -20.18
CA ALA A 771 33.18 14.96 -20.29
C ALA A 771 32.82 15.75 -21.57
N PRO A 772 31.69 15.46 -22.23
CA PRO A 772 31.11 16.41 -23.17
C PRO A 772 30.57 17.60 -22.40
N ALA A 773 30.96 18.79 -22.86
CA ALA A 773 30.57 20.08 -22.33
C ALA A 773 29.05 20.27 -22.31
N ASP A 774 28.60 21.04 -21.32
CA ASP A 774 27.25 21.56 -21.15
C ASP A 774 26.63 22.06 -22.46
N ASP A 775 25.55 21.41 -22.91
CA ASP A 775 24.56 22.04 -23.79
C ASP A 775 23.69 22.95 -22.91
N ALA A 776 24.10 24.22 -22.82
CA ALA A 776 23.31 25.28 -22.23
C ALA A 776 22.01 25.46 -23.02
N ALA A 777 20.89 25.50 -22.30
CA ALA A 777 19.60 25.92 -22.83
C ALA A 777 19.71 27.29 -23.52
N PRO A 778 19.06 27.53 -24.67
CA PRO A 778 18.97 28.87 -25.22
C PRO A 778 18.12 29.74 -24.30
N ALA A 779 18.69 30.88 -23.89
CA ALA A 779 18.05 31.87 -23.04
C ALA A 779 16.68 32.29 -23.60
N ALA A 780 15.67 32.29 -22.73
CA ALA A 780 14.39 32.91 -22.99
C ALA A 780 14.57 34.44 -22.94
N ASP A 781 14.48 35.10 -24.09
CA ASP A 781 14.24 36.55 -24.16
C ASP A 781 12.81 36.82 -23.68
N ALA A 782 12.67 37.22 -22.42
CA ALA A 782 11.46 37.81 -21.90
C ALA A 782 11.58 39.34 -22.00
N GLU A 783 11.05 39.92 -23.08
CA GLU A 783 10.80 41.36 -23.13
C GLU A 783 9.68 41.71 -22.13
N GLN A 784 10.08 42.35 -21.03
CA GLN A 784 9.19 43.03 -20.10
C GLN A 784 8.46 44.18 -20.81
N ALA A 785 7.15 44.05 -20.97
CA ALA A 785 6.28 45.17 -21.28
C ALA A 785 6.17 46.10 -20.06
N THR A 786 6.87 47.23 -20.08
CA THR A 786 6.65 48.33 -19.14
C THR A 786 5.42 49.12 -19.57
N SER A 787 4.38 49.12 -18.74
CA SER A 787 3.32 50.10 -18.77
C SER A 787 3.86 51.46 -18.33
N ASP A 788 3.72 52.48 -19.18
CA ASP A 788 3.47 53.87 -18.76
C ASP A 788 3.36 54.77 -20.00
N THR A 789 2.20 55.39 -20.23
CA THR A 789 2.04 56.86 -20.13
C THR A 789 0.64 57.30 -20.51
N ALA A 790 0.05 58.10 -19.62
CA ALA A 790 -1.11 58.93 -19.88
C ALA A 790 -0.74 60.20 -20.65
N GLY A 791 -1.68 60.73 -21.43
CA GLY A 791 -1.81 62.18 -21.62
C GLY A 791 -1.98 62.70 -23.05
N ALA A 792 -3.20 63.22 -23.29
CA ALA A 792 -3.68 64.08 -24.40
C ALA A 792 -4.10 63.41 -25.70
#